data_AF-I2JEL4-F1
#
_entry.id   AF-I2JEL4-F1
#
_cell.length_a   1.000
_cell.length_b   1.000
_cell.length_c   1.000
_cell.angle_alpha   90.00
_cell.angle_beta   90.00
_cell.angle_gamma   90.00
#
_symmetry.space_group_name_H-M   'P 1'
#
loop_
_entity.id
_entity.type
_entity.pdbx_description
1 polymer ?
#
loop_
_entity_poly.entity_id
_entity_poly.type
_entity_poly.pdbx_seq_one_letter_code
_entity_poly.pdbx_strand_id
1 'polypeptide(L)'
;MNVSHYFKKNTIFRQILIAVLSPALILFLALFGYSLFARLNDAVQSQNELATRIAENIASVSELAIISGSDAQLLDIMASALDSDITSITIFNAESGHHLILNNSQSNSIDHNEITVPIIQHSIPLADSITGENISEVEEKTIGTVSIKQSRDKLLKLQRQIIKVSSFIAFISILVCICFAWFISRRFSQPLAEIISLTKNITAGNFYKQIRNIKPGELGELQSHVNNMARSIEKQQQELKDNLQNLLQAKEEADKANLAKSQFLATMTHELRTPLNGALGMMQLLSNTQLNAEQNHYLLIARESSELLLNIVNNILDFSEIEKGELQLQEKYFDINAIFDNLLTPLSYEAKKKGLEFTAHIDPQLKDINVLGDDVRIRQILLNLVANAVKFTPQGSVTIALNALQLTGKQATLELKVTDTGIGISEKDQQIIFDSFRQADGSHRRKYGGSGLGLAIVRRLCDLMNADISLTSIENKGSAFTIRWSCPYQISSDLEHHTLQEETLLAGKTVLIVEDNPINQLLVSKILRRWGMTTVTTDNGAEALIAIEKQHFDIILMDLQMPVMDGFEATQAIRRHAQYRHTPIIALTANNFKDDSDYCFRVGMNDFLSKPVSLTNLKEKIRFWLSKSLGTSLSESVDKGPE
;
A
#
# COMPACT_ATOMS: atom_id res chain seq x y z
N MET A 1 38.15 -17.32 1.50
CA MET A 1 37.48 -18.56 1.06
C MET A 1 36.07 -18.24 0.58
N ASN A 2 35.86 -18.18 -0.74
CA ASN A 2 34.59 -18.56 -1.38
C ASN A 2 34.76 -18.50 -2.90
N VAL A 3 35.36 -19.57 -3.44
CA VAL A 3 35.61 -19.80 -4.88
C VAL A 3 34.31 -20.17 -5.64
N SER A 4 33.16 -20.19 -4.96
CA SER A 4 31.86 -20.55 -5.55
C SER A 4 31.23 -19.48 -6.46
N HIS A 5 31.65 -18.21 -6.37
CA HIS A 5 30.95 -17.13 -7.09
C HIS A 5 31.38 -16.89 -8.55
N TYR A 6 32.39 -17.62 -9.04
CA TYR A 6 32.91 -17.47 -10.41
C TYR A 6 32.30 -18.42 -11.45
N PHE A 7 31.41 -19.34 -11.05
CA PHE A 7 30.79 -20.32 -11.96
C PHE A 7 29.48 -19.86 -12.64
N LYS A 8 29.05 -18.60 -12.47
CA LYS A 8 27.75 -18.10 -12.97
C LYS A 8 27.79 -17.29 -14.28
N LYS A 9 28.84 -17.45 -15.09
CA LYS A 9 28.94 -16.89 -16.46
C LYS A 9 29.12 -17.98 -17.52
N ASN A 10 28.27 -19.02 -17.47
CA ASN A 10 28.03 -19.81 -18.67
C ASN A 10 27.00 -19.05 -19.50
N THR A 11 27.48 -18.23 -20.44
CA THR A 11 26.61 -17.68 -21.47
C THR A 11 25.91 -18.84 -22.19
N ILE A 12 24.63 -18.69 -22.54
CA ILE A 12 23.88 -19.63 -23.38
C ILE A 12 24.72 -20.04 -24.60
N PHE A 13 25.51 -19.10 -25.13
CA PHE A 13 26.59 -19.31 -26.09
C PHE A 13 27.50 -20.51 -25.77
N ARG A 14 28.11 -20.58 -24.58
CA ARG A 14 29.02 -21.68 -24.22
C ARG A 14 28.28 -23.01 -24.10
N GLN A 15 27.03 -23.00 -23.63
CA GLN A 15 26.21 -24.20 -23.51
C GLN A 15 25.78 -24.74 -24.89
N ILE A 16 25.32 -23.89 -25.80
CA ILE A 16 24.97 -24.28 -27.18
C ILE A 16 26.21 -24.73 -27.95
N LEU A 17 27.33 -24.02 -27.79
CA LEU A 17 28.61 -24.41 -28.41
C LEU A 17 29.06 -25.78 -27.93
N ILE A 18 29.03 -26.05 -26.62
CA ILE A 18 29.38 -27.36 -26.07
C ILE A 18 28.39 -28.43 -26.52
N ALA A 19 27.09 -28.15 -26.53
CA ALA A 19 26.05 -29.10 -26.91
C ALA A 19 26.14 -29.53 -28.39
N VAL A 20 26.56 -28.64 -29.29
CA VAL A 20 26.71 -28.95 -30.72
C VAL A 20 28.10 -29.51 -31.04
N LEU A 21 29.15 -28.96 -30.44
CA LEU A 21 30.53 -29.32 -30.77
C LEU A 21 30.94 -30.65 -30.12
N SER A 22 30.48 -30.96 -28.91
CA SER A 22 30.92 -32.17 -28.20
C SER A 22 30.48 -33.47 -28.87
N PRO A 23 29.21 -33.66 -29.31
CA PRO A 23 28.83 -34.92 -29.97
C PRO A 23 29.50 -35.05 -31.34
N ALA A 24 29.64 -33.94 -32.06
CA ALA A 24 30.30 -33.90 -33.36
C ALA A 24 31.80 -34.27 -33.25
N LEU A 25 32.50 -33.75 -32.24
CA LEU A 25 33.92 -34.05 -32.03
C LEU A 25 34.14 -35.50 -31.59
N ILE A 26 33.28 -36.02 -30.71
CA ILE A 26 33.34 -37.43 -30.26
C ILE A 26 33.11 -38.37 -31.44
N LEU A 27 32.07 -38.12 -32.25
CA LEU A 27 31.78 -38.91 -33.44
C LEU A 27 32.92 -38.83 -34.45
N PHE A 28 33.50 -37.63 -34.64
CA PHE A 28 34.64 -37.43 -35.52
C PHE A 28 35.87 -38.22 -35.06
N LEU A 29 36.24 -38.16 -33.77
CA LEU A 29 37.36 -38.91 -33.20
C LEU A 29 37.18 -40.42 -33.35
N ALA A 30 35.97 -40.93 -33.12
CA ALA A 30 35.66 -42.34 -33.27
C ALA A 30 35.79 -42.80 -34.73
N LEU A 31 35.16 -42.09 -35.67
CA LEU A 31 35.20 -42.42 -37.10
C LEU A 31 36.60 -42.25 -37.69
N PHE A 32 37.32 -41.19 -37.29
CA PHE A 32 38.69 -40.94 -37.74
C PHE A 32 39.63 -42.02 -37.23
N GLY A 33 39.57 -42.36 -35.94
CA GLY A 33 40.37 -43.43 -35.34
C GLY A 33 40.14 -44.78 -36.02
N TYR A 34 38.87 -45.14 -36.23
CA TYR A 34 38.52 -46.36 -36.94
C TYR A 34 39.05 -46.38 -38.38
N SER A 35 38.85 -45.30 -39.14
CA SER A 35 39.28 -45.23 -40.53
C SER A 35 40.81 -45.21 -40.70
N LEU A 36 41.53 -44.56 -39.78
CA LEU A 36 42.99 -44.55 -39.78
C LEU A 36 43.53 -45.95 -39.45
N PHE A 37 42.97 -46.60 -38.44
CA PHE A 37 43.33 -47.96 -38.07
C PHE A 37 43.11 -48.94 -39.23
N ALA A 38 41.93 -48.89 -39.86
CA ALA A 38 41.59 -49.74 -41.01
C ALA A 38 42.60 -49.56 -42.16
N ARG A 39 42.90 -48.33 -42.56
CA ARG A 39 43.84 -48.05 -43.67
C ARG A 39 45.27 -48.48 -43.37
N LEU A 40 45.73 -48.32 -42.12
CA LEU A 40 47.07 -48.77 -41.72
C LEU A 40 47.17 -50.29 -41.74
N ASN A 41 46.12 -50.99 -41.26
CA ASN A 41 46.06 -52.44 -41.28
C ASN A 41 46.03 -52.98 -42.72
N ASP A 42 45.19 -52.41 -43.59
CA ASP A 42 45.11 -52.78 -45.01
C ASP A 42 46.47 -52.63 -45.72
N ALA A 43 47.23 -51.57 -45.39
CA ALA A 43 48.55 -51.35 -45.96
C ALA A 43 49.58 -52.42 -45.54
N VAL A 44 49.52 -52.90 -44.29
CA VAL A 44 50.38 -53.99 -43.80
C VAL A 44 49.99 -55.31 -44.47
N GLN A 45 48.70 -55.63 -44.49
CA GLN A 45 48.21 -56.87 -45.09
C GLN A 45 48.54 -56.96 -46.59
N SER A 46 48.31 -55.88 -47.33
CA SER A 46 48.62 -55.82 -48.77
C SER A 46 50.11 -56.03 -49.08
N GLN A 47 51.03 -55.51 -48.24
CA GLN A 47 52.46 -55.74 -48.43
C GLN A 47 52.85 -57.19 -48.18
N ASN A 48 52.30 -57.81 -47.13
CA ASN A 48 52.56 -59.22 -46.83
C ASN A 48 52.03 -60.13 -47.95
N GLU A 49 50.82 -59.89 -48.45
CA GLU A 49 50.25 -60.66 -49.56
C GLU A 49 51.09 -60.58 -50.84
N LEU A 50 51.63 -59.40 -51.17
CA LEU A 50 52.53 -59.23 -52.32
C LEU A 50 53.82 -60.04 -52.14
N ALA A 51 54.44 -59.97 -50.96
CA ALA A 51 55.67 -60.69 -50.70
C ALA A 51 55.47 -62.22 -50.66
N THR A 52 54.33 -62.70 -50.15
CA THR A 52 53.94 -64.12 -50.27
C THR A 52 53.79 -64.55 -51.72
N ARG A 53 53.10 -63.78 -52.57
CA ARG A 53 52.96 -64.10 -54.00
C ARG A 53 54.30 -64.17 -54.73
N ILE A 54 55.24 -63.30 -54.38
CA ILE A 54 56.59 -63.34 -54.95
C ILE A 54 57.31 -64.62 -54.51
N ALA A 55 57.24 -64.97 -53.22
CA ALA A 55 57.82 -66.20 -52.69
C ALA A 55 57.22 -67.47 -53.32
N GLU A 56 55.91 -67.53 -53.49
CA GLU A 56 55.21 -68.62 -54.19
C GLU A 56 55.66 -68.76 -55.65
N ASN A 57 55.79 -67.64 -56.37
CA ASN A 57 56.25 -67.65 -57.76
C ASN A 57 57.70 -68.18 -57.86
N ILE A 58 58.60 -67.69 -57.00
CA ILE A 58 59.99 -68.19 -56.97
C ILE A 58 60.01 -69.67 -56.61
N ALA A 59 59.22 -70.10 -55.62
CA ALA A 59 59.16 -71.50 -55.23
C ALA A 59 58.73 -72.39 -56.41
N SER A 60 57.70 -71.98 -57.14
CA SER A 60 57.22 -72.69 -58.32
C SER A 60 58.26 -72.78 -59.45
N VAL A 61 58.95 -71.68 -59.77
CA VAL A 61 59.96 -71.67 -60.85
C VAL A 61 61.26 -72.38 -60.44
N SER A 62 61.56 -72.44 -59.14
CA SER A 62 62.77 -73.08 -58.61
C SER A 62 62.69 -74.61 -58.55
N GLU A 63 61.49 -75.19 -58.70
CA GLU A 63 61.25 -76.63 -58.64
C GLU A 63 62.17 -77.40 -59.60
N LEU A 64 62.15 -77.06 -60.89
CA LEU A 64 62.95 -77.74 -61.92
C LEU A 64 64.46 -77.50 -61.75
N ALA A 65 64.84 -76.31 -61.28
CA ALA A 65 66.23 -75.94 -61.07
C ALA A 65 66.86 -76.70 -59.89
N ILE A 66 66.08 -76.97 -58.83
CA ILE A 66 66.48 -77.85 -57.72
C ILE A 66 66.64 -79.30 -58.20
N ILE A 67 65.67 -79.83 -58.97
CA ILE A 67 65.69 -81.21 -59.47
C ILE A 67 66.89 -81.44 -60.41
N SER A 68 67.21 -80.46 -61.25
CA SER A 68 68.34 -80.54 -62.20
C SER A 68 69.71 -80.26 -61.56
N GLY A 69 69.76 -79.83 -60.29
CA GLY A 69 71.01 -79.51 -59.58
C GLY A 69 71.77 -78.31 -60.15
N SER A 70 71.07 -77.36 -60.80
CA SER A 70 71.70 -76.21 -61.45
C SER A 70 71.64 -74.96 -60.58
N ASP A 71 72.67 -74.75 -59.77
CA ASP A 71 72.80 -73.53 -58.94
C ASP A 71 72.79 -72.25 -59.80
N ALA A 72 73.28 -72.32 -61.04
CA ALA A 72 73.25 -71.20 -61.98
C ALA A 72 71.82 -70.77 -62.35
N GLN A 73 70.91 -71.73 -62.58
CA GLN A 73 69.49 -71.42 -62.85
C GLN A 73 68.78 -70.87 -61.62
N LEU A 74 69.07 -71.40 -60.43
CA LEU A 74 68.52 -70.86 -59.17
C LEU A 74 68.99 -69.42 -58.94
N LEU A 75 70.26 -69.13 -59.18
CA LEU A 75 70.80 -67.78 -59.07
C LEU A 75 70.14 -66.82 -60.08
N ASP A 76 69.88 -67.23 -61.31
CA ASP A 76 69.18 -66.40 -62.32
C ASP A 76 67.72 -66.12 -61.93
N ILE A 77 67.00 -67.11 -61.41
CA ILE A 77 65.62 -66.94 -60.90
C ILE A 77 65.61 -65.97 -59.71
N MET A 78 66.53 -66.17 -58.75
CA MET A 78 66.66 -65.28 -57.59
C MET A 78 67.05 -63.86 -58.01
N ALA A 79 67.97 -63.70 -58.96
CA ALA A 79 68.41 -62.40 -59.47
C ALA A 79 67.30 -61.68 -60.21
N SER A 80 66.47 -62.39 -60.98
CA SER A 80 65.31 -61.82 -61.68
C SER A 80 64.19 -61.37 -60.74
N ALA A 81 64.07 -61.98 -59.57
CA ALA A 81 63.09 -61.61 -58.54
C ALA A 81 63.63 -60.60 -57.52
N LEU A 82 64.94 -60.32 -57.53
CA LEU A 82 65.58 -59.35 -56.65
C LEU A 82 65.19 -57.92 -57.07
N ASP A 83 64.13 -57.39 -56.48
CA ASP A 83 63.78 -55.96 -56.57
C ASP A 83 64.39 -55.17 -55.40
N SER A 84 64.39 -53.85 -55.52
CA SER A 84 64.73 -52.87 -54.50
C SER A 84 64.04 -53.07 -53.13
N ASP A 85 62.89 -53.75 -53.09
CA ASP A 85 62.16 -54.04 -51.85
C ASP A 85 62.60 -55.37 -51.18
N ILE A 86 63.25 -56.27 -51.92
CA ILE A 86 63.72 -57.57 -51.45
C ILE A 86 65.20 -57.48 -51.11
N THR A 87 65.51 -57.75 -49.84
CA THR A 87 66.85 -57.59 -49.27
C THR A 87 67.69 -58.86 -49.37
N SER A 88 67.06 -60.02 -49.18
CA SER A 88 67.69 -61.30 -49.43
C SER A 88 66.65 -62.34 -49.85
N ILE A 89 67.04 -63.21 -50.76
CA ILE A 89 66.31 -64.43 -51.09
C ILE A 89 67.19 -65.60 -50.66
N THR A 90 66.63 -66.55 -49.94
CA THR A 90 67.30 -67.77 -49.52
C THR A 90 66.53 -68.97 -50.03
N ILE A 91 67.18 -69.82 -50.80
CA ILE A 91 66.63 -71.11 -51.22
C ILE A 91 67.37 -72.21 -50.46
N PHE A 92 66.62 -72.99 -49.69
CA PHE A 92 67.11 -74.19 -49.02
C PHE A 92 66.70 -75.43 -49.81
N ASN A 93 67.66 -76.26 -50.17
CA ASN A 93 67.42 -77.56 -50.78
C ASN A 93 67.43 -78.65 -49.69
N ALA A 94 66.31 -79.34 -49.53
CA ALA A 94 66.13 -80.36 -48.49
C ALA A 94 66.91 -81.66 -48.78
N GLU A 95 67.22 -81.95 -50.06
CA GLU A 95 67.92 -83.17 -50.46
C GLU A 95 69.44 -83.04 -50.34
N SER A 96 69.98 -81.85 -50.63
CA SER A 96 71.42 -81.60 -50.59
C SER A 96 71.89 -80.92 -49.29
N GLY A 97 70.99 -80.33 -48.52
CA GLY A 97 71.30 -79.54 -47.32
C GLY A 97 71.97 -78.18 -47.62
N HIS A 98 72.07 -77.80 -48.90
CA HIS A 98 72.69 -76.55 -49.31
C HIS A 98 71.72 -75.37 -49.23
N HIS A 99 72.25 -74.24 -48.75
CA HIS A 99 71.56 -72.94 -48.74
C HIS A 99 72.20 -72.02 -49.79
N LEU A 100 71.41 -71.59 -50.76
CA LEU A 100 71.77 -70.52 -51.67
C LEU A 100 71.16 -69.22 -51.14
N ILE A 101 72.01 -68.24 -50.87
CA ILE A 101 71.61 -66.93 -50.37
C ILE A 101 72.05 -65.89 -51.38
N LEU A 102 71.10 -65.11 -51.89
CA LEU A 102 71.38 -63.95 -52.73
C LEU A 102 70.96 -62.69 -51.97
N ASN A 103 71.94 -61.87 -51.61
CA ASN A 103 71.74 -60.61 -50.90
C ASN A 103 71.74 -59.44 -51.89
N ASN A 104 70.85 -58.48 -51.67
CA ASN A 104 70.85 -57.23 -52.40
C ASN A 104 71.87 -56.26 -51.76
N SER A 105 72.97 -56.01 -52.46
CA SER A 105 74.10 -55.17 -51.99
C SER A 105 73.73 -53.72 -51.64
N GLN A 106 72.53 -53.26 -51.99
CA GLN A 106 72.07 -51.89 -51.76
C GLN A 106 71.22 -51.71 -50.48
N SER A 107 70.89 -52.77 -49.74
CA SER A 107 69.97 -52.67 -48.59
C SER A 107 70.67 -52.82 -47.24
N ASN A 108 70.60 -51.78 -46.41
CA ASN A 108 71.19 -51.69 -45.06
C ASN A 108 70.10 -51.68 -43.94
N SER A 109 68.87 -52.12 -44.23
CA SER A 109 67.82 -52.13 -43.20
C SER A 109 68.08 -53.23 -42.16
N ILE A 110 67.86 -52.92 -40.87
CA ILE A 110 68.10 -53.84 -39.74
C ILE A 110 66.82 -54.64 -39.40
N ASP A 111 65.66 -54.19 -39.90
CA ASP A 111 64.34 -54.71 -39.58
C ASP A 111 63.66 -55.22 -40.86
N HIS A 112 63.54 -56.55 -40.96
CA HIS A 112 63.00 -57.23 -42.13
C HIS A 112 61.73 -57.98 -41.78
N ASN A 113 60.82 -58.07 -42.75
CA ASN A 113 59.78 -59.08 -42.70
C ASN A 113 60.28 -60.31 -43.46
N GLU A 114 60.26 -61.48 -42.81
CA GLU A 114 60.70 -62.74 -43.40
C GLU A 114 59.48 -63.61 -43.70
N ILE A 115 59.36 -64.02 -44.96
CA ILE A 115 58.27 -64.88 -45.43
C ILE A 115 58.91 -66.13 -46.02
N THR A 116 58.48 -67.29 -45.55
CA THR A 116 58.99 -68.58 -45.99
C THR A 116 57.87 -69.40 -46.60
N VAL A 117 58.10 -69.87 -47.83
CA VAL A 117 57.17 -70.70 -48.60
C VAL A 117 57.87 -72.01 -48.98
N PRO A 118 57.20 -73.18 -48.86
CA PRO A 118 57.77 -74.45 -49.27
C PRO A 118 57.88 -74.58 -50.80
N ILE A 119 58.92 -75.26 -51.27
CA ILE A 119 59.07 -75.69 -52.66
C ILE A 119 58.56 -77.12 -52.75
N ILE A 120 57.48 -77.30 -53.50
CA ILE A 120 56.79 -78.58 -53.63
C ILE A 120 57.12 -79.15 -55.01
N GLN A 121 57.54 -80.41 -55.04
CA GLN A 121 57.69 -81.18 -56.26
C GLN A 121 56.31 -81.68 -56.70
N HIS A 122 55.85 -81.20 -57.84
CA HIS A 122 54.60 -81.64 -58.45
C HIS A 122 54.89 -82.90 -59.27
N SER A 123 54.33 -84.04 -58.84
CA SER A 123 54.37 -85.23 -59.67
C SER A 123 53.28 -85.15 -60.75
N ILE A 124 53.65 -85.45 -62.00
CA ILE A 124 52.68 -85.62 -63.07
C ILE A 124 52.02 -87.00 -62.84
N PRO A 125 50.69 -87.07 -62.64
CA PRO A 125 50.02 -88.36 -62.48
C PRO A 125 50.20 -89.18 -63.75
N LEU A 126 50.87 -90.33 -63.61
CA LEU A 126 51.04 -91.29 -64.69
C LEU A 126 49.78 -92.17 -64.72
N ALA A 127 48.94 -91.95 -65.72
CA ALA A 127 47.84 -92.85 -66.04
C ALA A 127 48.37 -93.99 -66.94
N ASP A 128 47.96 -95.21 -66.64
CA ASP A 128 48.24 -96.35 -67.52
C ASP A 128 47.60 -96.11 -68.89
N SER A 129 48.43 -96.07 -69.92
CA SER A 129 48.01 -95.86 -71.31
C SER A 129 47.05 -96.94 -71.84
N ILE A 130 46.93 -98.08 -71.15
CA ILE A 130 46.06 -99.20 -71.54
C ILE A 130 44.76 -99.23 -70.72
N THR A 131 44.81 -98.92 -69.42
CA THR A 131 43.65 -99.07 -68.50
C THR A 131 43.05 -97.74 -68.04
N GLY A 132 43.78 -96.64 -68.12
CA GLY A 132 43.35 -95.31 -67.66
C GLY A 132 43.39 -95.12 -66.14
N GLU A 133 43.82 -96.13 -65.36
CA GLU A 133 43.99 -96.01 -63.91
C GLU A 133 45.31 -95.30 -63.56
N ASN A 134 45.27 -94.40 -62.56
CA ASN A 134 46.46 -93.73 -62.04
C ASN A 134 47.36 -94.74 -61.32
N ILE A 135 48.60 -94.86 -61.75
CA ILE A 135 49.52 -95.93 -61.29
C ILE A 135 50.19 -95.56 -59.95
N SER A 136 49.98 -94.36 -59.39
CA SER A 136 50.57 -93.95 -58.11
C SER A 136 49.74 -92.88 -57.38
N GLU A 137 49.65 -92.99 -56.05
CA GLU A 137 49.25 -91.89 -55.17
C GLU A 137 50.29 -90.77 -55.28
N VAL A 138 49.83 -89.57 -55.61
CA VAL A 138 50.64 -88.36 -55.77
C VAL A 138 50.92 -87.80 -54.37
N GLU A 139 52.04 -88.18 -53.77
CA GLU A 139 52.58 -87.45 -52.62
C GLU A 139 53.42 -86.28 -53.11
N GLU A 140 52.89 -85.07 -52.95
CA GLU A 140 53.62 -83.83 -53.11
C GLU A 140 54.80 -83.79 -52.13
N LYS A 141 56.01 -83.95 -52.65
CA LYS A 141 57.23 -83.97 -51.83
C LYS A 141 57.78 -82.55 -51.71
N THR A 142 57.94 -82.07 -50.48
CA THR A 142 58.66 -80.80 -50.26
C THR A 142 60.16 -81.02 -50.49
N ILE A 143 60.69 -80.39 -51.52
CA ILE A 143 62.10 -80.53 -51.94
C ILE A 143 62.97 -79.35 -51.47
N GLY A 144 62.35 -78.30 -50.92
CA GLY A 144 63.07 -77.15 -50.40
C GLY A 144 62.17 -76.09 -49.79
N THR A 145 62.75 -74.95 -49.41
CA THR A 145 62.00 -73.75 -49.00
C THR A 145 62.60 -72.50 -49.62
N VAL A 146 61.76 -71.54 -49.98
CA VAL A 146 62.16 -70.18 -50.35
C VAL A 146 61.84 -69.27 -49.18
N SER A 147 62.83 -68.55 -48.68
CA SER A 147 62.64 -67.49 -47.70
C SER A 147 63.03 -66.14 -48.30
N ILE A 148 62.13 -65.17 -48.21
CA ILE A 148 62.33 -63.80 -48.69
C ILE A 148 62.34 -62.87 -47.49
N LYS A 149 63.39 -62.05 -47.38
CA LYS A 149 63.44 -60.93 -46.46
C LYS A 149 63.14 -59.63 -47.19
N GLN A 150 62.05 -58.97 -46.80
CA GLN A 150 61.62 -57.70 -47.37
C GLN A 150 61.97 -56.53 -46.45
N SER A 151 62.39 -55.40 -47.02
CA SER A 151 62.62 -54.16 -46.25
C SER A 151 61.29 -53.54 -45.80
N ARG A 152 61.21 -53.09 -44.55
CA ARG A 152 60.06 -52.33 -44.03
C ARG A 152 60.01 -50.89 -44.52
N ASP A 153 61.01 -50.40 -45.26
CA ASP A 153 61.10 -48.99 -45.66
C ASP A 153 59.92 -48.52 -46.52
N LYS A 154 59.44 -49.36 -47.44
CA LYS A 154 58.27 -49.05 -48.28
C LYS A 154 56.99 -48.98 -47.48
N LEU A 155 56.79 -49.92 -46.55
CA LEU A 155 55.66 -49.93 -45.61
C LEU A 155 55.69 -48.68 -44.72
N LEU A 156 56.85 -48.31 -44.17
CA LEU A 156 57.01 -47.10 -43.35
C LEU A 156 56.73 -45.82 -44.15
N LYS A 157 57.16 -45.77 -45.43
CA LYS A 157 56.83 -44.64 -46.33
C LYS A 157 55.31 -44.56 -46.57
N LEU A 158 54.65 -45.67 -46.87
CA LEU A 158 53.19 -45.74 -47.06
C LEU A 158 52.43 -45.32 -45.80
N GLN A 159 52.79 -45.85 -44.63
CA GLN A 159 52.19 -45.48 -43.35
C GLN A 159 52.36 -43.99 -43.05
N ARG A 160 53.56 -43.43 -43.27
CA ARG A 160 53.79 -41.98 -43.14
C ARG A 160 52.92 -41.18 -44.10
N GLN A 161 52.72 -41.65 -45.32
CA GLN A 161 51.84 -40.98 -46.29
C GLN A 161 50.36 -41.02 -45.85
N ILE A 162 49.87 -42.18 -45.42
CA ILE A 162 48.51 -42.35 -44.89
C ILE A 162 48.28 -41.41 -43.70
N ILE A 163 49.18 -41.42 -42.72
CA ILE A 163 49.08 -40.55 -41.53
C ILE A 163 49.10 -39.07 -41.93
N LYS A 164 49.97 -38.66 -42.85
CA LYS A 164 50.02 -37.27 -43.35
C LYS A 164 48.71 -36.84 -44.00
N VAL A 165 48.17 -37.64 -44.92
CA VAL A 165 46.92 -37.35 -45.62
C VAL A 165 45.73 -37.34 -44.64
N SER A 166 45.63 -38.34 -43.77
CA SER A 166 44.59 -38.41 -42.75
C SER A 166 44.65 -37.25 -41.77
N SER A 167 45.85 -36.85 -41.32
CA SER A 167 46.02 -35.69 -40.43
C SER A 167 45.61 -34.38 -41.10
N PHE A 168 45.89 -34.24 -42.40
CA PHE A 168 45.47 -33.07 -43.17
C PHE A 168 43.94 -32.98 -43.29
N ILE A 169 43.27 -34.09 -43.62
CA ILE A 169 41.81 -34.17 -43.67
C ILE A 169 41.22 -33.84 -42.29
N ALA A 170 41.77 -34.40 -41.22
CA ALA A 170 41.31 -34.14 -39.86
C ALA A 170 41.42 -32.67 -39.47
N PHE A 171 42.53 -32.03 -39.83
CA PHE A 171 42.74 -30.60 -39.60
C PHE A 171 41.68 -29.75 -40.30
N ILE A 172 41.38 -30.04 -41.57
CA ILE A 172 40.32 -29.33 -42.32
C ILE A 172 38.95 -29.56 -41.69
N SER A 173 38.61 -30.79 -41.33
CA SER A 173 37.31 -31.09 -40.69
C SER A 173 37.13 -30.33 -39.38
N ILE A 174 38.15 -30.27 -38.53
CA ILE A 174 38.12 -29.50 -37.28
C ILE A 174 37.93 -28.00 -37.58
N LEU A 175 38.65 -27.46 -38.56
CA LEU A 175 38.54 -26.05 -38.94
C LEU A 175 37.13 -25.70 -39.43
N VAL A 176 36.51 -26.57 -40.23
CA VAL A 176 35.12 -26.42 -40.69
C VAL A 176 34.14 -26.47 -39.50
N CYS A 177 34.31 -27.42 -38.57
CA CYS A 177 33.49 -27.49 -37.36
C CYS A 177 33.59 -26.21 -36.51
N ILE A 178 34.79 -25.67 -36.32
CA ILE A 178 35.00 -24.42 -35.58
C ILE A 178 34.33 -23.24 -36.32
N CYS A 179 34.49 -23.14 -37.64
CA CYS A 179 33.89 -22.09 -38.45
C CYS A 179 32.35 -22.14 -38.40
N PHE A 180 31.79 -23.34 -38.50
CA PHE A 180 30.34 -23.56 -38.42
C PHE A 180 29.78 -23.24 -37.02
N ALA A 181 30.48 -23.64 -35.96
CA ALA A 181 30.11 -23.30 -34.58
C ALA A 181 30.15 -21.79 -34.34
N TRP A 182 31.15 -21.10 -34.88
CA TRP A 182 31.25 -19.64 -34.83
C TRP A 182 30.12 -18.94 -35.60
N PHE A 183 29.75 -19.47 -36.77
CA PHE A 183 28.63 -18.96 -37.57
C PHE A 183 27.29 -19.05 -36.83
N ILE A 184 26.94 -20.23 -36.29
CA ILE A 184 25.71 -20.44 -35.52
C ILE A 184 25.66 -19.50 -34.31
N SER A 185 26.77 -19.38 -33.59
CA SER A 185 26.89 -18.47 -32.44
C SER A 185 26.55 -17.02 -32.80
N ARG A 186 27.20 -16.47 -33.84
CA ARG A 186 26.97 -15.08 -34.25
C ARG A 186 25.56 -14.85 -34.78
N ARG A 187 24.98 -15.84 -35.45
CA ARG A 187 23.66 -15.70 -36.08
C ARG A 187 22.50 -15.83 -35.10
N PHE A 188 22.62 -16.66 -34.05
CA PHE A 188 21.51 -16.98 -33.16
C PHE A 188 21.75 -16.58 -31.69
N SER A 189 22.93 -16.89 -31.12
CA SER A 189 23.16 -16.68 -29.68
C SER A 189 23.31 -15.21 -29.30
N GLN A 190 23.95 -14.39 -30.14
CA GLN A 190 24.14 -12.96 -29.86
C GLN A 190 22.82 -12.17 -29.83
N PRO A 191 21.95 -12.23 -30.86
CA PRO A 191 20.67 -11.51 -30.86
C PRO A 191 19.77 -11.90 -29.69
N LEU A 192 19.74 -13.19 -29.33
CA LEU A 192 18.93 -13.68 -28.21
C LEU A 192 19.43 -13.13 -26.87
N ALA A 193 20.75 -13.06 -26.68
CA ALA A 193 21.34 -12.48 -25.48
C ALA A 193 21.04 -10.98 -25.34
N GLU A 194 21.01 -10.25 -26.45
CA GLU A 194 20.60 -8.83 -26.49
C GLU A 194 19.14 -8.65 -26.05
N ILE A 195 18.23 -9.50 -26.55
CA ILE A 195 16.82 -9.50 -26.13
C ILE A 195 16.71 -9.76 -24.63
N ILE A 196 17.32 -10.83 -24.12
CA ILE A 196 17.27 -11.18 -22.68
C ILE A 196 17.81 -10.03 -21.81
N SER A 197 18.92 -9.41 -22.24
CA SER A 197 19.48 -8.22 -21.58
C SER A 197 18.47 -7.06 -21.57
N LEU A 198 17.81 -6.80 -22.70
CA LEU A 198 16.81 -5.75 -22.80
C LEU A 198 15.62 -6.03 -21.89
N THR A 199 15.04 -7.23 -21.91
CA THR A 199 13.92 -7.60 -21.03
C THR A 199 14.29 -7.49 -19.56
N LYS A 200 15.53 -7.84 -19.20
CA LYS A 200 16.04 -7.65 -17.83
C LYS A 200 16.17 -6.18 -17.44
N ASN A 201 16.54 -5.30 -18.38
CA ASN A 201 16.58 -3.86 -18.13
C ASN A 201 15.17 -3.26 -17.99
N ILE A 202 14.21 -3.67 -18.83
CA ILE A 202 12.80 -3.27 -18.76
C ILE A 202 12.20 -3.65 -17.39
N THR A 203 12.41 -4.89 -16.94
CA THR A 203 11.94 -5.34 -15.62
C THR A 203 12.62 -4.62 -14.45
N ALA A 204 13.83 -4.10 -14.66
CA ALA A 204 14.53 -3.25 -13.70
C ALA A 204 14.15 -1.75 -13.82
N GLY A 205 13.16 -1.39 -14.64
CA GLY A 205 12.69 -0.01 -14.81
C GLY A 205 13.57 0.86 -15.73
N ASN A 206 14.50 0.27 -16.47
CA ASN A 206 15.42 0.98 -17.38
C ASN A 206 14.99 0.80 -18.85
N PHE A 207 14.12 1.68 -19.34
CA PHE A 207 13.49 1.56 -20.67
C PHE A 207 14.29 2.23 -21.81
N TYR A 208 15.25 3.10 -21.50
CA TYR A 208 16.04 3.86 -22.48
C TYR A 208 17.00 3.01 -23.33
N LYS A 209 17.34 1.80 -22.89
CA LYS A 209 18.23 0.90 -23.65
C LYS A 209 17.43 0.26 -24.78
N GLN A 210 17.95 0.33 -25.99
CA GLN A 210 17.32 -0.26 -27.18
C GLN A 210 18.34 -1.09 -27.95
N ILE A 211 17.86 -2.14 -28.58
CA ILE A 211 18.64 -2.93 -29.53
C ILE A 211 18.76 -2.11 -30.81
N ARG A 212 19.95 -1.59 -31.11
CA ARG A 212 20.20 -0.70 -32.26
C ARG A 212 20.34 -1.46 -33.58
N ASN A 213 21.01 -2.60 -33.55
CA ASN A 213 21.30 -3.39 -34.74
C ASN A 213 20.29 -4.54 -34.88
N ILE A 214 19.13 -4.22 -35.43
CA ILE A 214 18.08 -5.19 -35.72
C ILE A 214 18.56 -6.13 -36.84
N LYS A 215 18.57 -7.43 -36.57
CA LYS A 215 18.93 -8.44 -37.59
C LYS A 215 17.79 -8.63 -38.59
N PRO A 216 18.03 -9.03 -39.85
CA PRO A 216 16.96 -9.39 -40.76
C PRO A 216 16.32 -10.74 -40.38
N GLY A 217 15.03 -10.92 -40.71
CA GLY A 217 14.24 -12.13 -40.44
C GLY A 217 13.50 -12.10 -39.10
N GLU A 218 12.94 -13.24 -38.68
CA GLU A 218 12.06 -13.38 -37.50
C GLU A 218 12.70 -12.88 -36.19
N LEU A 219 14.01 -13.12 -36.01
CA LEU A 219 14.76 -12.60 -34.85
C LEU A 219 14.78 -11.07 -34.82
N GLY A 220 14.82 -10.43 -35.99
CA GLY A 220 14.73 -8.98 -36.13
C GLY A 220 13.38 -8.41 -35.72
N GLU A 221 12.32 -9.03 -36.19
CA GLU A 221 10.95 -8.64 -35.83
C GLU A 221 10.76 -8.73 -34.31
N LEU A 222 11.27 -9.79 -33.69
CA LEU A 222 11.24 -9.92 -32.24
C LEU A 222 12.03 -8.81 -31.53
N GLN A 223 13.24 -8.48 -32.00
CA GLN A 223 14.02 -7.36 -31.47
C GLN A 223 13.25 -6.02 -31.60
N SER A 224 12.55 -5.82 -32.72
CA SER A 224 11.72 -4.64 -32.98
C SER A 224 10.52 -4.56 -32.04
N HIS A 225 9.78 -5.66 -31.86
CA HIS A 225 8.64 -5.72 -30.94
C HIS A 225 9.03 -5.40 -29.50
N VAL A 226 10.15 -5.94 -29.01
CA VAL A 226 10.63 -5.66 -27.65
C VAL A 226 11.05 -4.19 -27.50
N ASN A 227 11.71 -3.61 -28.52
CA ASN A 227 12.02 -2.17 -28.54
C ASN A 227 10.74 -1.31 -28.49
N ASN A 228 9.72 -1.65 -29.27
CA ASN A 228 8.44 -0.93 -29.30
C ASN A 228 7.70 -1.04 -27.96
N MET A 229 7.71 -2.22 -27.35
CA MET A 229 7.17 -2.44 -26.01
C MET A 229 7.88 -1.57 -24.97
N ALA A 230 9.23 -1.51 -25.00
CA ALA A 230 10.00 -0.66 -24.09
C ALA A 230 9.60 0.82 -24.21
N ARG A 231 9.47 1.34 -25.44
CA ARG A 231 9.04 2.73 -25.71
C ARG A 231 7.61 3.00 -25.26
N SER A 232 6.70 2.05 -25.50
CA SER A 232 5.30 2.19 -25.08
C SER A 232 5.17 2.27 -23.57
N ILE A 233 5.90 1.42 -22.84
CA ILE A 233 5.89 1.42 -21.36
C ILE A 233 6.52 2.72 -20.83
N GLU A 234 7.64 3.16 -21.39
CA GLU A 234 8.27 4.43 -21.01
C GLU A 234 7.32 5.62 -21.20
N LYS A 235 6.65 5.67 -22.36
CA LYS A 235 5.66 6.72 -22.65
C LYS A 235 4.48 6.68 -21.66
N GLN A 236 3.92 5.50 -21.40
CA GLN A 236 2.82 5.34 -20.43
C GLN A 236 3.23 5.72 -19.02
N GLN A 237 4.46 5.38 -18.59
CA GLN A 237 4.97 5.74 -17.28
C GLN A 237 5.16 7.26 -17.15
N GLN A 238 5.63 7.91 -18.20
CA GLN A 238 5.80 9.36 -18.22
C GLN A 238 4.44 10.08 -18.20
N GLU A 239 3.49 9.67 -19.05
CA GLU A 239 2.12 10.22 -19.05
C GLU A 239 1.43 10.02 -17.68
N LEU A 240 1.59 8.85 -17.06
CA LEU A 240 1.04 8.58 -15.73
C LEU A 240 1.66 9.51 -14.67
N LYS A 241 2.97 9.73 -14.73
CA LYS A 241 3.68 10.62 -13.80
C LYS A 241 3.22 12.08 -13.95
N ASP A 242 3.08 12.55 -15.18
CA ASP A 242 2.64 13.91 -15.46
C ASP A 242 1.17 14.12 -15.02
N ASN A 243 0.29 13.15 -15.29
CA ASN A 243 -1.09 13.16 -14.81
C ASN A 243 -1.17 13.17 -13.29
N LEU A 244 -0.34 12.38 -12.60
CA LEU A 244 -0.30 12.35 -11.15
C LEU A 244 0.14 13.71 -10.57
N GLN A 245 1.15 14.35 -11.18
CA GLN A 245 1.58 15.68 -10.75
C GLN A 245 0.49 16.74 -10.93
N ASN A 246 -0.17 16.75 -12.09
CA ASN A 246 -1.28 17.67 -12.35
C ASN A 246 -2.44 17.47 -11.36
N LEU A 247 -2.77 16.21 -11.04
CA LEU A 247 -3.82 15.87 -10.09
C LEU A 247 -3.45 16.31 -8.66
N LEU A 248 -2.20 16.07 -8.24
CA LEU A 248 -1.71 16.52 -6.93
C LEU A 248 -1.75 18.05 -6.80
N GLN A 249 -1.32 18.76 -7.84
CA GLN A 249 -1.36 20.22 -7.85
C GLN A 249 -2.81 20.75 -7.79
N ALA A 250 -3.70 20.22 -8.62
CA ALA A 250 -5.11 20.61 -8.62
C ALA A 250 -5.78 20.33 -7.26
N LYS A 251 -5.42 19.21 -6.61
CA LYS A 251 -5.88 18.89 -5.26
C LYS A 251 -5.36 19.91 -4.24
N GLU A 252 -4.07 20.23 -4.27
CA GLU A 252 -3.48 21.20 -3.34
C GLU A 252 -4.10 22.60 -3.48
N GLU A 253 -4.37 23.04 -4.71
CA GLU A 253 -5.06 24.29 -4.99
C GLU A 253 -6.51 24.27 -4.46
N ALA A 254 -7.23 23.16 -4.64
CA ALA A 254 -8.58 22.99 -4.10
C ALA A 254 -8.59 22.99 -2.56
N ASP A 255 -7.63 22.31 -1.92
CA ASP A 255 -7.51 22.24 -0.46
C ASP A 255 -7.18 23.63 0.12
N LYS A 256 -6.28 24.39 -0.51
CA LYS A 256 -5.97 25.79 -0.13
C LYS A 256 -7.20 26.69 -0.27
N ALA A 257 -7.96 26.55 -1.36
CA ALA A 257 -9.19 27.32 -1.56
C ALA A 257 -10.24 27.02 -0.49
N ASN A 258 -10.40 25.74 -0.13
CA ASN A 258 -11.32 25.32 0.94
C ASN A 258 -10.91 25.86 2.31
N LEU A 259 -9.61 25.80 2.64
CA LEU A 259 -9.10 26.32 3.90
C LEU A 259 -9.29 27.84 3.99
N ALA A 260 -8.97 28.58 2.92
CA ALA A 260 -9.17 30.02 2.85
C ALA A 260 -10.65 30.42 2.97
N LYS A 261 -11.55 29.74 2.24
CA LYS A 261 -13.01 29.93 2.33
C LYS A 261 -13.49 29.80 3.78
N SER A 262 -12.94 28.82 4.49
CA SER A 262 -13.38 28.49 5.83
C SER A 262 -12.83 29.44 6.89
N GLN A 263 -11.56 29.80 6.80
CA GLN A 263 -10.97 30.84 7.65
C GLN A 263 -11.68 32.18 7.47
N PHE A 264 -12.06 32.50 6.22
CA PHE A 264 -12.87 33.67 5.92
C PHE A 264 -14.23 33.61 6.62
N LEU A 265 -14.96 32.50 6.52
CA LEU A 265 -16.25 32.33 7.21
C LEU A 265 -16.12 32.42 8.74
N ALA A 266 -15.12 31.78 9.33
CA ALA A 266 -14.87 31.84 10.77
C ALA A 266 -14.57 33.27 11.25
N THR A 267 -13.69 33.98 10.52
CA THR A 267 -13.33 35.37 10.82
C THR A 267 -14.54 36.28 10.66
N MET A 268 -15.26 36.20 9.54
CA MET A 268 -16.43 37.04 9.27
C MET A 268 -17.52 36.84 10.32
N THR A 269 -17.74 35.62 10.80
CA THR A 269 -18.70 35.40 11.89
C THR A 269 -18.24 36.06 13.18
N HIS A 270 -16.96 35.97 13.54
CA HIS A 270 -16.45 36.66 14.72
C HIS A 270 -16.63 38.19 14.62
N GLU A 271 -16.32 38.74 13.45
CA GLU A 271 -16.46 40.17 13.14
C GLU A 271 -17.92 40.63 13.07
N LEU A 272 -18.85 39.74 12.72
CA LEU A 272 -20.29 40.03 12.74
C LEU A 272 -20.90 39.86 14.14
N ARG A 273 -20.45 38.87 14.92
CA ARG A 273 -20.98 38.56 16.25
C ARG A 273 -20.66 39.65 17.26
N THR A 274 -19.44 40.18 17.23
CA THR A 274 -18.95 41.17 18.19
C THR A 274 -19.76 42.47 18.21
N PRO A 275 -19.95 43.20 17.09
CA PRO A 275 -20.76 44.41 17.08
C PRO A 275 -22.23 44.13 17.40
N LEU A 276 -22.72 42.95 17.02
CA LEU A 276 -24.12 42.60 17.20
C LEU A 276 -24.46 42.23 18.66
N ASN A 277 -23.55 41.55 19.36
CA ASN A 277 -23.65 41.35 20.80
C ASN A 277 -23.57 42.69 21.55
N GLY A 278 -22.75 43.64 21.07
CA GLY A 278 -22.72 45.00 21.59
C GLY A 278 -24.06 45.72 21.44
N ALA A 279 -24.68 45.65 20.25
CA ALA A 279 -26.01 46.20 20.00
C ALA A 279 -27.09 45.54 20.87
N LEU A 280 -27.05 44.22 21.03
CA LEU A 280 -27.95 43.46 21.91
C LEU A 280 -27.80 43.86 23.38
N GLY A 281 -26.57 44.06 23.86
CA GLY A 281 -26.29 44.58 25.19
C GLY A 281 -26.88 45.97 25.40
N MET A 282 -26.70 46.88 24.43
CA MET A 282 -27.29 48.23 24.49
C MET A 282 -28.82 48.19 24.49
N MET A 283 -29.42 47.31 23.69
CA MET A 283 -30.87 47.13 23.68
C MET A 283 -31.39 46.53 25.00
N GLN A 284 -30.68 45.58 25.60
CA GLN A 284 -31.02 45.05 26.93
C GLN A 284 -30.93 46.12 28.04
N LEU A 285 -29.93 47.01 27.98
CA LEU A 285 -29.82 48.13 28.91
C LEU A 285 -30.98 49.11 28.74
N LEU A 286 -31.31 49.49 27.50
CA LEU A 286 -32.45 50.35 27.20
C LEU A 286 -33.78 49.72 27.64
N SER A 287 -33.94 48.40 27.51
CA SER A 287 -35.15 47.68 27.97
C SER A 287 -35.42 47.81 29.46
N ASN A 288 -34.40 48.13 30.25
CA ASN A 288 -34.49 48.31 31.69
C ASN A 288 -34.69 49.78 32.11
N THR A 289 -34.86 50.69 31.15
CA THR A 289 -35.15 52.11 31.39
C THR A 289 -36.64 52.43 31.23
N GLN A 290 -37.07 53.62 31.62
CA GLN A 290 -38.44 54.08 31.34
C GLN A 290 -38.60 54.37 29.85
N LEU A 291 -39.25 53.46 29.13
CA LEU A 291 -39.56 53.59 27.71
C LEU A 291 -41.05 53.82 27.52
N ASN A 292 -41.41 54.65 26.53
CA ASN A 292 -42.80 54.74 26.09
C ASN A 292 -43.19 53.51 25.22
N ALA A 293 -44.49 53.33 24.95
CA ALA A 293 -44.98 52.14 24.24
C ALA A 293 -44.37 51.96 22.83
N GLU A 294 -44.12 53.06 22.13
CA GLU A 294 -43.54 53.07 20.77
C GLU A 294 -42.04 52.73 20.80
N GLN A 295 -41.28 53.30 21.74
CA GLN A 295 -39.87 52.99 21.97
C GLN A 295 -39.67 51.53 22.39
N ASN A 296 -40.53 51.01 23.26
CA ASN A 296 -40.48 49.61 23.66
C ASN A 296 -40.79 48.68 22.45
N HIS A 297 -41.70 49.08 21.57
CA HIS A 297 -41.98 48.35 20.33
C HIS A 297 -40.79 48.35 19.36
N TYR A 298 -40.13 49.50 19.13
CA TYR A 298 -38.92 49.56 18.31
C TYR A 298 -37.76 48.75 18.89
N LEU A 299 -37.60 48.80 20.21
CA LEU A 299 -36.58 48.03 20.91
C LEU A 299 -36.81 46.52 20.76
N LEU A 300 -38.07 46.07 20.89
CA LEU A 300 -38.46 44.69 20.67
C LEU A 300 -38.12 44.23 19.25
N ILE A 301 -38.50 45.02 18.23
CA ILE A 301 -38.21 44.69 16.82
C ILE A 301 -36.71 44.63 16.55
N ALA A 302 -35.94 45.62 17.04
CA ALA A 302 -34.50 45.67 16.85
C ALA A 302 -33.78 44.49 17.53
N ARG A 303 -34.26 44.10 18.71
CA ARG A 303 -33.77 42.93 19.44
C ARG A 303 -34.09 41.64 18.70
N GLU A 304 -35.34 41.40 18.32
CA GLU A 304 -35.75 40.21 17.56
C GLU A 304 -34.97 40.09 16.24
N SER A 305 -34.73 41.22 15.55
CA SER A 305 -33.95 41.25 14.31
C SER A 305 -32.48 40.90 14.54
N SER A 306 -31.90 41.33 15.66
CA SER A 306 -30.51 41.02 16.01
C SER A 306 -30.36 39.56 16.45
N GLU A 307 -31.27 39.04 17.26
CA GLU A 307 -31.30 37.62 17.64
C GLU A 307 -31.46 36.71 16.40
N LEU A 308 -32.31 37.10 15.44
CA LEU A 308 -32.43 36.41 14.15
C LEU A 308 -31.12 36.41 13.35
N LEU A 309 -30.42 37.55 13.29
CA LEU A 309 -29.16 37.65 12.56
C LEU A 309 -28.06 36.79 13.20
N LEU A 310 -27.94 36.76 14.53
CA LEU A 310 -27.03 35.83 15.22
C LEU A 310 -27.34 34.38 14.87
N ASN A 311 -28.62 34.02 14.89
CA ASN A 311 -29.02 32.67 14.56
C ASN A 311 -28.61 32.32 13.12
N ILE A 312 -28.87 33.18 12.14
CA ILE A 312 -28.45 32.94 10.75
C ILE A 312 -26.93 32.76 10.65
N VAL A 313 -26.17 33.63 11.28
CA VAL A 313 -24.70 33.60 11.28
C VAL A 313 -24.18 32.30 11.92
N ASN A 314 -24.72 31.91 13.08
CA ASN A 314 -24.37 30.66 13.76
C ASN A 314 -24.73 29.43 12.91
N ASN A 315 -25.88 29.43 12.23
CA ASN A 315 -26.29 28.34 11.34
C ASN A 315 -25.34 28.21 10.13
N ILE A 316 -24.81 29.32 9.60
CA ILE A 316 -23.80 29.29 8.53
C ILE A 316 -22.48 28.69 9.03
N LEU A 317 -22.06 29.02 10.26
CA LEU A 317 -20.87 28.41 10.86
C LEU A 317 -21.05 26.92 11.12
N ASP A 318 -22.12 26.52 11.81
CA ASP A 318 -22.41 25.12 12.07
C ASP A 318 -22.37 24.33 10.75
N PHE A 319 -23.00 24.87 9.70
CA PHE A 319 -22.94 24.27 8.37
C PHE A 319 -21.52 24.14 7.82
N SER A 320 -20.70 25.18 7.93
CA SER A 320 -19.30 25.17 7.47
C SER A 320 -18.41 24.21 8.27
N GLU A 321 -18.62 24.08 9.58
CA GLU A 321 -17.87 23.15 10.44
C GLU A 321 -18.25 21.69 10.14
N ILE A 322 -19.54 21.43 9.86
CA ILE A 322 -20.00 20.10 9.47
C ILE A 322 -19.50 19.70 8.08
N GLU A 323 -19.49 20.61 7.10
CA GLU A 323 -19.01 20.33 5.73
C GLU A 323 -17.57 19.79 5.71
N LYS A 324 -16.75 20.22 6.66
CA LYS A 324 -15.35 19.79 6.80
C LYS A 324 -15.14 18.58 7.69
N GLY A 325 -16.18 18.13 8.41
CA GLY A 325 -16.04 17.11 9.46
C GLY A 325 -15.28 17.57 10.71
N GLU A 326 -15.20 18.89 10.97
CA GLU A 326 -14.55 19.44 12.17
C GLU A 326 -15.49 19.44 13.40
N LEU A 327 -16.80 19.30 13.19
CA LEU A 327 -17.79 19.29 14.27
C LEU A 327 -17.71 17.99 15.10
N GLN A 328 -17.38 18.12 16.38
CA GLN A 328 -17.36 17.02 17.35
C GLN A 328 -18.60 17.05 18.23
N LEU A 329 -19.27 15.90 18.38
CA LEU A 329 -20.40 15.74 19.29
C LEU A 329 -19.92 15.70 20.74
N GLN A 330 -20.61 16.44 21.61
CA GLN A 330 -20.35 16.39 23.05
C GLN A 330 -21.29 15.37 23.70
N GLU A 331 -20.82 14.15 23.91
CA GLU A 331 -21.61 13.09 24.53
C GLU A 331 -21.69 13.26 26.05
N LYS A 332 -22.88 13.57 26.57
CA LYS A 332 -23.18 13.58 28.00
C LYS A 332 -24.54 12.95 28.29
N TYR A 333 -24.72 12.45 29.51
CA TYR A 333 -26.05 12.00 29.96
C TYR A 333 -26.91 13.22 30.29
N PHE A 334 -28.11 13.28 29.70
CA PHE A 334 -29.06 14.35 29.95
C PHE A 334 -30.50 13.84 29.96
N ASP A 335 -31.37 14.58 30.64
CA ASP A 335 -32.81 14.33 30.62
C ASP A 335 -33.42 14.89 29.34
N ILE A 336 -33.90 13.99 28.48
CA ILE A 336 -34.52 14.37 27.21
C ILE A 336 -35.87 15.06 27.42
N ASN A 337 -36.60 14.76 28.50
CA ASN A 337 -37.89 15.39 28.80
C ASN A 337 -37.70 16.88 29.10
N ALA A 338 -36.68 17.22 29.90
CA ALA A 338 -36.34 18.60 30.20
C ALA A 338 -36.04 19.42 28.93
N ILE A 339 -35.49 18.82 27.87
CA ILE A 339 -35.28 19.51 26.59
C ILE A 339 -36.63 19.84 25.94
N PHE A 340 -37.54 18.87 25.90
CA PHE A 340 -38.86 19.04 25.29
C PHE A 340 -39.70 20.06 26.07
N ASP A 341 -39.75 19.99 27.39
CA ASP A 341 -40.54 20.92 28.21
C ASP A 341 -40.05 22.37 28.07
N ASN A 342 -38.74 22.58 28.11
CA ASN A 342 -38.14 23.90 28.01
C ASN A 342 -38.27 24.51 26.60
N LEU A 343 -38.26 23.69 25.53
CA LEU A 343 -38.30 24.17 24.15
C LEU A 343 -39.70 24.30 23.58
N LEU A 344 -40.60 23.38 23.93
CA LEU A 344 -41.94 23.35 23.37
C LEU A 344 -42.84 24.42 24.03
N THR A 345 -42.54 24.85 25.25
CA THR A 345 -43.34 25.88 25.93
C THR A 345 -43.39 27.22 25.15
N PRO A 346 -42.27 27.85 24.74
CA PRO A 346 -42.31 29.06 23.91
C PRO A 346 -43.00 28.85 22.55
N LEU A 347 -42.73 27.73 21.89
CA LEU A 347 -43.27 27.41 20.57
C LEU A 347 -44.79 27.14 20.62
N SER A 348 -45.27 26.54 21.70
CA SER A 348 -46.70 26.34 21.94
C SER A 348 -47.44 27.67 22.09
N TYR A 349 -46.80 28.66 22.72
CA TYR A 349 -47.36 30.00 22.85
C TYR A 349 -47.43 30.70 21.49
N GLU A 350 -46.39 30.58 20.66
CA GLU A 350 -46.39 31.10 19.29
C GLU A 350 -47.47 30.44 18.41
N ALA A 351 -47.61 29.12 18.50
CA ALA A 351 -48.65 28.36 17.80
C ALA A 351 -50.05 28.79 18.24
N LYS A 352 -50.28 28.95 19.55
CA LYS A 352 -51.55 29.42 20.11
C LYS A 352 -51.88 30.85 19.66
N LYS A 353 -50.89 31.75 19.55
CA LYS A 353 -51.07 33.10 18.99
C LYS A 353 -51.53 33.07 17.53
N LYS A 354 -51.12 32.05 16.77
CA LYS A 354 -51.59 31.78 15.40
C LYS A 354 -52.92 31.01 15.33
N GLY A 355 -53.48 30.58 16.47
CA GLY A 355 -54.71 29.79 16.53
C GLY A 355 -54.53 28.32 16.13
N LEU A 356 -53.31 27.79 16.20
CA LEU A 356 -52.99 26.39 15.92
C LEU A 356 -53.18 25.52 17.16
N GLU A 357 -53.66 24.30 16.97
CA GLU A 357 -53.63 23.26 18.00
C GLU A 357 -52.21 22.69 18.09
N PHE A 358 -51.61 22.72 19.28
CA PHE A 358 -50.23 22.29 19.51
C PHE A 358 -50.22 21.17 20.54
N THR A 359 -49.86 19.96 20.12
CA THR A 359 -49.82 18.78 20.99
C THR A 359 -48.43 18.18 21.04
N ALA A 360 -47.98 17.85 22.25
CA ALA A 360 -46.72 17.17 22.49
C ALA A 360 -46.99 15.89 23.27
N HIS A 361 -46.51 14.77 22.75
CA HIS A 361 -46.63 13.45 23.36
C HIS A 361 -45.23 12.90 23.58
N ILE A 362 -44.91 12.57 24.83
CA ILE A 362 -43.67 11.91 25.19
C ILE A 362 -44.03 10.57 25.81
N ASP A 363 -43.38 9.51 25.37
CA ASP A 363 -43.58 8.17 25.88
C ASP A 363 -43.28 8.13 27.40
N PRO A 364 -44.23 7.68 28.24
CA PRO A 364 -44.03 7.59 29.69
C PRO A 364 -42.80 6.78 30.11
N GLN A 365 -42.34 5.84 29.27
CA GLN A 365 -41.13 5.05 29.55
C GLN A 365 -39.84 5.89 29.55
N LEU A 366 -39.88 7.09 28.97
CA LEU A 366 -38.74 8.00 28.89
C LEU A 366 -38.61 8.92 30.10
N LYS A 367 -39.60 8.94 31.01
CA LYS A 367 -39.69 9.91 32.11
C LYS A 367 -38.54 9.77 33.12
N ASP A 368 -38.10 8.54 33.38
CA ASP A 368 -37.11 8.22 34.41
C ASP A 368 -35.77 7.76 33.80
N ILE A 369 -35.45 8.20 32.57
CA ILE A 369 -34.18 7.85 31.92
C ILE A 369 -33.41 9.07 31.43
N ASN A 370 -32.09 9.00 31.56
CA ASN A 370 -31.14 9.93 30.97
C ASN A 370 -30.44 9.27 29.79
N VAL A 371 -30.42 9.96 28.66
CA VAL A 371 -29.84 9.45 27.41
C VAL A 371 -28.47 10.07 27.18
N LEU A 372 -27.55 9.29 26.62
CA LEU A 372 -26.22 9.77 26.23
C LEU A 372 -26.29 10.41 24.84
N GLY A 373 -25.87 11.66 24.74
CA GLY A 373 -25.74 12.37 23.46
C GLY A 373 -25.44 13.85 23.66
N ASP A 374 -25.63 14.62 22.59
CA ASP A 374 -25.43 16.06 22.59
C ASP A 374 -26.78 16.80 22.67
N ASP A 375 -27.09 17.35 23.84
CA ASP A 375 -28.33 18.07 24.14
C ASP A 375 -28.52 19.33 23.28
N VAL A 376 -27.42 20.00 22.92
CA VAL A 376 -27.43 21.21 22.10
C VAL A 376 -27.84 20.86 20.67
N ARG A 377 -27.28 19.78 20.10
CA ARG A 377 -27.61 19.34 18.74
C ARG A 377 -29.01 18.76 18.63
N ILE A 378 -29.45 17.98 19.61
CA ILE A 378 -30.84 17.49 19.66
C ILE A 378 -31.83 18.64 19.79
N ARG A 379 -31.54 19.64 20.63
CA ARG A 379 -32.31 20.89 20.72
C ARG A 379 -32.38 21.62 19.37
N GLN A 380 -31.27 21.69 18.65
CA GLN A 380 -31.20 22.33 17.34
C GLN A 380 -32.05 21.60 16.29
N ILE A 381 -32.01 20.26 16.29
CA ILE A 381 -32.86 19.42 15.42
C ILE A 381 -34.35 19.69 15.72
N LEU A 382 -34.74 19.60 17.00
CA LEU A 382 -36.13 19.79 17.42
C LEU A 382 -36.64 21.19 17.08
N LEU A 383 -35.85 22.23 17.39
CA LEU A 383 -36.22 23.61 17.11
C LEU A 383 -36.42 23.85 15.61
N ASN A 384 -35.52 23.35 14.76
CA ASN A 384 -35.62 23.50 13.30
C ASN A 384 -36.88 22.82 12.74
N LEU A 385 -37.21 21.62 13.19
CA LEU A 385 -38.39 20.90 12.71
C LEU A 385 -39.70 21.53 13.21
N VAL A 386 -39.79 21.85 14.50
CA VAL A 386 -41.02 22.41 15.10
C VAL A 386 -41.27 23.83 14.63
N ALA A 387 -40.22 24.67 14.53
CA ALA A 387 -40.37 26.01 13.98
C ALA A 387 -40.83 25.99 12.52
N ASN A 388 -40.34 25.04 11.71
CA ASN A 388 -40.84 24.85 10.35
C ASN A 388 -42.32 24.42 10.35
N ALA A 389 -42.71 23.46 11.19
CA ALA A 389 -44.11 23.03 11.30
C ALA A 389 -45.06 24.19 11.66
N VAL A 390 -44.71 25.02 12.64
CA VAL A 390 -45.49 26.21 13.06
C VAL A 390 -45.47 27.33 12.01
N LYS A 391 -44.40 27.41 11.22
CA LYS A 391 -44.25 28.41 10.14
C LYS A 391 -45.09 28.07 8.91
N PHE A 392 -45.14 26.81 8.52
CA PHE A 392 -45.80 26.35 7.29
C PHE A 392 -47.24 25.84 7.49
N THR A 393 -47.73 25.89 8.73
CA THR A 393 -49.13 25.59 9.08
C THR A 393 -49.87 26.90 9.39
N PRO A 394 -50.70 27.42 8.47
CA PRO A 394 -51.47 28.63 8.73
C PRO A 394 -52.69 28.38 9.63
N GLN A 395 -53.29 27.19 9.55
CA GLN A 395 -54.42 26.75 10.36
C GLN A 395 -54.37 25.21 10.51
N GLY A 396 -54.88 24.67 11.62
CA GLY A 396 -54.87 23.24 11.91
C GLY A 396 -54.01 22.90 13.13
N SER A 397 -53.24 21.81 13.04
CA SER A 397 -52.49 21.29 14.19
C SER A 397 -51.02 20.96 13.88
N VAL A 398 -50.21 21.05 14.92
CA VAL A 398 -48.81 20.59 14.96
C VAL A 398 -48.68 19.61 16.12
N THR A 399 -48.26 18.39 15.81
CA THR A 399 -48.09 17.30 16.78
C THR A 399 -46.64 16.85 16.82
N ILE A 400 -46.07 16.85 18.03
CA ILE A 400 -44.73 16.34 18.31
C ILE A 400 -44.88 15.05 19.12
N ALA A 401 -44.24 13.97 18.68
CA ALA A 401 -44.22 12.71 19.40
C ALA A 401 -42.77 12.23 19.60
N LEU A 402 -42.40 11.88 20.83
CA LEU A 402 -41.15 11.22 21.16
C LEU A 402 -41.46 9.83 21.73
N ASN A 403 -41.14 8.78 20.97
CA ASN A 403 -41.47 7.39 21.29
C ASN A 403 -40.21 6.58 21.63
N ALA A 404 -40.31 5.68 22.60
CA ALA A 404 -39.30 4.66 22.84
C ALA A 404 -39.65 3.39 22.03
N LEU A 405 -38.99 3.16 20.90
CA LEU A 405 -39.26 1.97 20.08
C LEU A 405 -38.73 0.70 20.73
N GLN A 406 -37.57 0.79 21.38
CA GLN A 406 -36.93 -0.33 22.05
C GLN A 406 -36.04 0.15 23.19
N LEU A 407 -36.19 -0.44 24.37
CA LEU A 407 -35.33 -0.25 25.53
C LEU A 407 -34.75 -1.61 25.92
N THR A 408 -33.49 -1.88 25.56
CA THR A 408 -32.85 -3.18 25.83
C THR A 408 -31.50 -3.01 26.51
N GLY A 409 -31.37 -3.58 27.71
CA GLY A 409 -30.13 -3.54 28.50
C GLY A 409 -29.76 -2.13 28.96
N LYS A 410 -28.97 -1.42 28.14
CA LYS A 410 -28.53 -0.02 28.33
C LYS A 410 -28.60 0.79 27.03
N GLN A 411 -29.28 0.31 26.00
CA GLN A 411 -29.49 1.03 24.74
C GLN A 411 -30.97 1.32 24.52
N ALA A 412 -31.24 2.55 24.12
CA ALA A 412 -32.56 3.08 23.77
C ALA A 412 -32.60 3.42 22.28
N THR A 413 -33.59 2.89 21.58
CA THR A 413 -33.95 3.29 20.23
C THR A 413 -35.12 4.25 20.31
N LEU A 414 -34.88 5.50 19.93
CA LEU A 414 -35.84 6.60 20.06
C LEU A 414 -36.35 7.02 18.69
N GLU A 415 -37.61 7.42 18.63
CA GLU A 415 -38.23 8.00 17.44
C GLU A 415 -38.81 9.38 17.78
N LEU A 416 -38.30 10.42 17.14
CA LEU A 416 -38.87 11.76 17.15
C LEU A 416 -39.68 11.97 15.88
N LYS A 417 -40.96 12.24 16.03
CA LYS A 417 -41.87 12.54 14.92
C LYS A 417 -42.51 13.91 15.09
N VAL A 418 -42.33 14.78 14.10
CA VAL A 418 -42.97 16.10 14.04
C VAL A 418 -43.93 16.11 12.86
N THR A 419 -45.22 16.24 13.13
CA THR A 419 -46.30 16.22 12.15
C THR A 419 -47.01 17.56 12.12
N ASP A 420 -47.25 18.09 10.93
CA ASP A 420 -47.98 19.33 10.68
C ASP A 420 -49.12 19.09 9.69
N THR A 421 -50.21 19.85 9.79
CA THR A 421 -51.32 19.83 8.82
C THR A 421 -51.24 20.99 7.82
N GLY A 422 -50.03 21.47 7.54
CA GLY A 422 -49.78 22.65 6.73
C GLY A 422 -49.87 22.41 5.22
N ILE A 423 -49.16 23.25 4.46
CA ILE A 423 -49.20 23.24 2.98
C ILE A 423 -48.65 21.96 2.34
N GLY A 424 -47.94 21.11 3.09
CA GLY A 424 -47.25 19.95 2.55
C GLY A 424 -46.12 20.30 1.57
N ILE A 425 -45.47 19.28 1.02
CA ILE A 425 -44.30 19.40 0.14
C ILE A 425 -44.54 18.55 -1.11
N SER A 426 -44.34 19.14 -2.29
CA SER A 426 -44.49 18.46 -3.58
C SER A 426 -43.47 17.32 -3.74
N GLU A 427 -43.82 16.25 -4.46
CA GLU A 427 -42.93 15.08 -4.66
C GLU A 427 -41.59 15.46 -5.31
N LYS A 428 -41.58 16.49 -6.17
CA LYS A 428 -40.38 17.06 -6.77
C LYS A 428 -39.48 17.76 -5.75
N ASP A 429 -40.08 18.49 -4.80
CA ASP A 429 -39.33 19.24 -3.79
C ASP A 429 -38.82 18.34 -2.66
N GLN A 430 -39.52 17.25 -2.34
CA GLN A 430 -39.14 16.31 -1.27
C GLN A 430 -37.70 15.76 -1.41
N GLN A 431 -37.19 15.63 -2.64
CA GLN A 431 -35.82 15.16 -2.89
C GLN A 431 -34.75 16.22 -2.62
N ILE A 432 -35.11 17.51 -2.70
CA ILE A 432 -34.16 18.63 -2.65
C ILE A 432 -34.28 19.50 -1.39
N ILE A 433 -35.31 19.31 -0.55
CA ILE A 433 -35.51 20.14 0.65
C ILE A 433 -34.40 20.03 1.71
N PHE A 434 -33.62 18.96 1.65
CA PHE A 434 -32.47 18.76 2.53
C PHE A 434 -31.17 19.31 1.94
N ASP A 435 -31.19 19.81 0.69
CA ASP A 435 -30.04 20.44 0.07
C ASP A 435 -29.83 21.85 0.62
N SER A 436 -28.57 22.23 0.78
CA SER A 436 -28.19 23.54 1.32
C SER A 436 -28.61 24.68 0.39
N PHE A 437 -29.19 25.74 0.96
CA PHE A 437 -29.63 26.95 0.25
C PHE A 437 -30.75 26.74 -0.79
N ARG A 438 -31.38 25.56 -0.85
CA ARG A 438 -32.54 25.31 -1.72
C ARG A 438 -33.84 25.48 -0.94
N GLN A 439 -34.82 26.12 -1.57
CA GLN A 439 -36.17 26.32 -1.03
C GLN A 439 -37.20 25.89 -2.09
N ALA A 440 -38.32 25.29 -1.67
CA ALA A 440 -39.42 24.92 -2.55
C ALA A 440 -39.96 26.14 -3.33
N ASP A 441 -40.43 25.91 -4.57
CA ASP A 441 -40.60 26.91 -5.63
C ASP A 441 -41.29 28.25 -5.24
N GLY A 442 -40.77 29.34 -5.83
CA GLY A 442 -41.57 30.44 -6.42
C GLY A 442 -42.54 31.26 -5.56
N SER A 443 -43.72 30.70 -5.31
CA SER A 443 -44.98 31.42 -5.05
C SER A 443 -45.13 31.89 -3.60
N HIS A 444 -44.46 31.24 -2.65
CA HIS A 444 -44.54 31.54 -1.21
C HIS A 444 -43.38 32.40 -0.68
N ARG A 445 -42.43 32.81 -1.54
CA ARG A 445 -41.23 33.60 -1.20
C ARG A 445 -41.49 34.92 -0.48
N ARG A 446 -42.67 35.52 -0.67
CA ARG A 446 -43.02 36.82 -0.06
C ARG A 446 -43.64 36.73 1.33
N LYS A 447 -44.05 35.54 1.81
CA LYS A 447 -44.83 35.40 3.06
C LYS A 447 -44.10 34.66 4.19
N TYR A 448 -43.12 33.81 3.89
CA TYR A 448 -42.48 32.92 4.88
C TYR A 448 -40.95 32.82 4.67
N GLY A 449 -40.22 33.93 4.83
CA GLY A 449 -38.76 33.98 4.66
C GLY A 449 -37.97 33.06 5.61
N GLY A 450 -36.85 32.51 5.14
CA GLY A 450 -35.91 31.67 5.91
C GLY A 450 -34.57 31.51 5.17
N SER A 451 -33.51 31.02 5.82
CA SER A 451 -32.17 30.87 5.22
C SER A 451 -32.04 29.66 4.28
N GLY A 452 -32.97 28.70 4.34
CA GLY A 452 -32.84 27.43 3.60
C GLY A 452 -31.75 26.49 4.14
N LEU A 453 -31.18 26.79 5.31
CA LEU A 453 -30.13 25.97 5.94
C LEU A 453 -30.67 25.00 6.99
N GLY A 454 -31.83 25.28 7.59
CA GLY A 454 -32.32 24.52 8.75
C GLY A 454 -32.46 23.01 8.52
N LEU A 455 -33.11 22.60 7.42
CA LEU A 455 -33.27 21.16 7.10
C LEU A 455 -31.96 20.50 6.65
N ALA A 456 -31.08 21.25 5.97
CA ALA A 456 -29.75 20.75 5.61
C ALA A 456 -28.90 20.48 6.87
N ILE A 457 -28.96 21.37 7.87
CA ILE A 457 -28.31 21.18 9.17
C ILE A 457 -28.90 19.97 9.89
N VAL A 458 -30.24 19.83 9.91
CA VAL A 458 -30.89 18.65 10.51
C VAL A 458 -30.37 17.35 9.89
N ARG A 459 -30.32 17.24 8.56
CA ARG A 459 -29.81 16.04 7.87
C ARG A 459 -28.36 15.75 8.25
N ARG A 460 -27.51 16.78 8.27
CA ARG A 460 -26.10 16.64 8.62
C ARG A 460 -25.86 16.28 10.08
N LEU A 461 -26.64 16.82 11.01
CA LEU A 461 -26.60 16.42 12.41
C LEU A 461 -27.08 14.97 12.58
N CYS A 462 -28.10 14.54 11.83
CA CYS A 462 -28.50 13.14 11.80
C CYS A 462 -27.38 12.23 11.29
N ASP A 463 -26.70 12.61 10.20
CA ASP A 463 -25.54 11.85 9.67
C ASP A 463 -24.45 11.70 10.76
N LEU A 464 -24.13 12.76 11.50
CA LEU A 464 -23.14 12.74 12.58
C LEU A 464 -23.57 11.90 13.79
N MET A 465 -24.86 11.91 14.11
CA MET A 465 -25.43 11.13 15.21
C MET A 465 -25.74 9.67 14.82
N ASN A 466 -25.44 9.25 13.58
CA ASN A 466 -25.90 7.98 13.01
C ASN A 466 -27.42 7.77 13.15
N ALA A 467 -28.19 8.85 12.97
CA ALA A 467 -29.65 8.84 13.00
C ALA A 467 -30.23 8.76 11.59
N ASP A 468 -31.30 7.98 11.42
CA ASP A 468 -32.06 7.93 10.18
C ASP A 468 -33.12 9.04 10.16
N ILE A 469 -33.25 9.75 9.04
CA ILE A 469 -34.25 10.80 8.85
C ILE A 469 -35.11 10.48 7.63
N SER A 470 -36.43 10.49 7.83
CA SER A 470 -37.42 10.27 6.78
C SER A 470 -38.49 11.35 6.78
N LEU A 471 -39.08 11.55 5.60
CA LEU A 471 -40.16 12.48 5.36
C LEU A 471 -41.32 11.76 4.70
N THR A 472 -42.52 12.01 5.20
CA THR A 472 -43.77 11.71 4.50
C THR A 472 -44.58 12.99 4.38
N SER A 473 -44.83 13.47 3.16
CA SER A 473 -45.58 14.71 2.94
C SER A 473 -46.51 14.58 1.75
N ILE A 474 -47.68 15.21 1.85
CA ILE A 474 -48.66 15.30 0.77
C ILE A 474 -49.11 16.76 0.68
N GLU A 475 -49.06 17.32 -0.52
CA GLU A 475 -49.44 18.71 -0.76
C GLU A 475 -50.87 19.00 -0.25
N ASN A 476 -51.01 20.08 0.50
CA ASN A 476 -52.22 20.55 1.21
C ASN A 476 -52.78 19.59 2.28
N LYS A 477 -52.06 18.53 2.65
CA LYS A 477 -52.42 17.65 3.79
C LYS A 477 -51.38 17.67 4.91
N GLY A 478 -50.27 18.39 4.71
CA GLY A 478 -49.21 18.56 5.68
C GLY A 478 -48.03 17.61 5.50
N SER A 479 -47.11 17.64 6.46
CA SER A 479 -45.86 16.87 6.43
C SER A 479 -45.60 16.18 7.76
N ALA A 480 -44.88 15.06 7.72
CA ALA A 480 -44.34 14.42 8.91
C ALA A 480 -42.87 14.09 8.72
N PHE A 481 -42.03 14.66 9.56
CA PHE A 481 -40.61 14.37 9.66
C PHE A 481 -40.40 13.37 10.78
N THR A 482 -39.70 12.27 10.50
CA THR A 482 -39.42 11.20 11.47
C THR A 482 -37.91 10.98 11.56
N ILE A 483 -37.36 11.10 12.75
CA ILE A 483 -35.95 10.85 13.05
C ILE A 483 -35.84 9.66 14.01
N ARG A 484 -34.98 8.70 13.69
CA ARG A 484 -34.73 7.51 14.51
C ARG A 484 -33.25 7.39 14.83
N TRP A 485 -32.93 7.23 16.11
CA TRP A 485 -31.55 7.04 16.54
C TRP A 485 -31.46 6.05 17.69
N SER A 486 -30.27 5.48 17.87
CA SER A 486 -29.96 4.57 18.97
C SER A 486 -28.90 5.19 19.86
N CYS A 487 -29.14 5.25 21.16
CA CYS A 487 -28.23 5.85 22.13
C CYS A 487 -28.18 5.04 23.43
N PRO A 488 -27.06 5.06 24.17
CA PRO A 488 -27.03 4.54 25.53
C PRO A 488 -27.95 5.32 26.46
N TYR A 489 -28.57 4.66 27.45
CA TYR A 489 -29.36 5.31 28.50
C TYR A 489 -29.03 4.79 29.90
N GLN A 490 -29.35 5.59 30.92
CA GLN A 490 -29.26 5.28 32.35
C GLN A 490 -30.57 5.63 33.03
N ILE A 491 -30.93 4.93 34.12
CA ILE A 491 -32.16 5.19 34.87
C ILE A 491 -31.87 6.29 35.90
N SER A 492 -32.75 7.28 35.99
CA SER A 492 -32.62 8.47 36.84
C SER A 492 -32.50 8.14 38.34
N SER A 493 -32.96 6.96 38.80
CA SER A 493 -32.84 6.51 40.19
C SER A 493 -31.39 6.34 40.67
N ASP A 494 -30.43 6.14 39.77
CA ASP A 494 -28.99 6.10 40.12
C ASP A 494 -28.40 7.50 40.36
N LEU A 495 -29.12 8.56 39.98
CA LEU A 495 -28.72 9.98 40.14
C LEU A 495 -29.46 10.70 41.28
N GLU A 496 -30.64 10.23 41.69
CA GLU A 496 -31.47 10.89 42.72
C GLU A 496 -30.87 10.90 44.14
N HIS A 497 -29.89 10.04 44.43
CA HIS A 497 -29.13 10.14 45.68
C HIS A 497 -28.19 11.36 45.74
N HIS A 498 -27.93 12.04 44.61
CA HIS A 498 -27.04 13.21 44.57
C HIS A 498 -27.76 14.56 44.56
N THR A 499 -28.97 14.68 44.00
CA THR A 499 -29.57 15.99 43.66
C THR A 499 -30.29 16.71 44.81
N LEU A 500 -30.78 16.00 45.83
CA LEU A 500 -31.50 16.64 46.97
C LEU A 500 -30.57 17.23 48.05
N GLN A 501 -29.29 16.84 48.09
CA GLN A 501 -28.25 17.52 48.88
C GLN A 501 -27.67 18.77 48.19
N GLU A 502 -28.15 19.08 46.99
CA GLU A 502 -27.35 19.72 45.96
C GLU A 502 -27.83 21.14 45.59
N GLU A 503 -29.07 21.50 45.97
CA GLU A 503 -29.58 22.88 45.95
C GLU A 503 -29.29 23.62 47.27
N THR A 504 -29.12 22.90 48.38
CA THR A 504 -28.69 23.45 49.68
C THR A 504 -27.20 23.81 49.73
N LEU A 505 -26.39 23.34 48.78
CA LEU A 505 -24.93 23.53 48.76
C LEU A 505 -24.49 24.98 48.47
N LEU A 506 -25.30 25.73 47.71
CA LEU A 506 -24.94 27.10 47.25
C LEU A 506 -25.44 28.18 48.21
N ALA A 507 -26.56 27.93 48.91
CA ALA A 507 -27.17 28.91 49.80
C ALA A 507 -26.23 29.26 50.98
N GLY A 508 -25.98 30.56 51.20
CA GLY A 508 -25.14 31.06 52.29
C GLY A 508 -23.64 31.11 52.01
N LYS A 509 -23.19 30.70 50.81
CA LYS A 509 -21.79 30.80 50.38
C LYS A 509 -21.43 32.19 49.89
N THR A 510 -20.20 32.64 50.14
CA THR A 510 -19.72 33.98 49.77
C THR A 510 -18.74 33.92 48.60
N VAL A 511 -19.02 34.69 47.55
CA VAL A 511 -18.22 34.76 46.31
C VAL A 511 -17.55 36.12 46.18
N LEU A 512 -16.25 36.12 45.91
CA LEU A 512 -15.53 37.30 45.47
C LEU A 512 -15.50 37.35 43.93
N ILE A 513 -15.95 38.46 43.35
CA ILE A 513 -15.94 38.72 41.91
C ILE A 513 -14.91 39.82 41.65
N VAL A 514 -13.82 39.47 40.98
CA VAL A 514 -12.75 40.40 40.63
C VAL A 514 -12.82 40.64 39.12
N GLU A 515 -13.28 41.82 38.73
CA GLU A 515 -13.62 42.16 37.35
C GLU A 515 -13.59 43.68 37.21
N ASP A 516 -12.97 44.24 36.19
CA ASP A 516 -12.83 45.69 36.03
C ASP A 516 -14.08 46.35 35.42
N ASN A 517 -14.90 45.58 34.72
CA ASN A 517 -16.11 46.07 34.10
C ASN A 517 -17.32 46.01 35.07
N PRO A 518 -17.89 47.16 35.49
CA PRO A 518 -19.00 47.20 36.44
C PRO A 518 -20.28 46.53 35.92
N ILE A 519 -20.45 46.41 34.59
CA ILE A 519 -21.58 45.71 33.98
C ILE A 519 -21.46 44.19 34.22
N ASN A 520 -20.26 43.64 34.03
CA ASN A 520 -19.99 42.22 34.24
C ASN A 520 -20.12 41.87 35.73
N GLN A 521 -19.59 42.72 36.62
CA GLN A 521 -19.79 42.59 38.06
C GLN A 521 -21.28 42.52 38.44
N LEU A 522 -22.10 43.45 37.93
CA LEU A 522 -23.53 43.51 38.24
C LEU A 522 -24.28 42.27 37.72
N LEU A 523 -23.96 41.81 36.51
CA LEU A 523 -24.56 40.63 35.90
C LEU A 523 -24.27 39.39 36.75
N VAL A 524 -22.98 39.07 36.96
CA VAL A 524 -22.54 37.89 37.71
C VAL A 524 -23.08 37.94 39.14
N SER A 525 -23.03 39.10 39.79
CA SER A 525 -23.57 39.30 41.13
C SER A 525 -25.06 38.99 41.24
N LYS A 526 -25.89 39.47 40.30
CA LYS A 526 -27.34 39.19 40.28
C LYS A 526 -27.64 37.69 40.11
N ILE A 527 -26.88 37.00 39.26
CA ILE A 527 -27.05 35.56 39.00
C ILE A 527 -26.73 34.76 40.27
N LEU A 528 -25.58 35.01 40.88
CA LEU A 528 -25.14 34.28 42.07
C LEU A 528 -26.06 34.52 43.27
N ARG A 529 -26.57 35.75 43.44
CA ARG A 529 -27.58 36.06 44.46
C ARG A 529 -28.89 35.31 44.25
N ARG A 530 -29.31 35.10 42.99
CA ARG A 530 -30.49 34.26 42.67
C ARG A 530 -30.29 32.80 43.08
N TRP A 531 -29.05 32.33 43.19
CA TRP A 531 -28.70 31.01 43.71
C TRP A 531 -28.48 30.97 45.23
N GLY A 532 -28.82 32.06 45.94
CA GLY A 532 -28.72 32.14 47.41
C GLY A 532 -27.32 32.46 47.94
N MET A 533 -26.38 32.87 47.08
CA MET A 533 -25.02 33.24 47.46
C MET A 533 -24.90 34.71 47.83
N THR A 534 -23.96 35.03 48.71
CA THR A 534 -23.53 36.41 49.00
C THR A 534 -22.40 36.78 48.06
N THR A 535 -22.42 38.00 47.50
CA THR A 535 -21.44 38.43 46.50
C THR A 535 -20.76 39.73 46.91
N VAL A 536 -19.45 39.78 46.69
CA VAL A 536 -18.62 40.97 46.90
C VAL A 536 -17.81 41.20 45.63
N THR A 537 -17.75 42.44 45.16
CA THR A 537 -17.10 42.82 43.90
C THR A 537 -15.91 43.72 44.17
N THR A 538 -14.87 43.61 43.34
CA THR A 538 -13.65 44.43 43.37
C THR A 538 -13.20 44.72 41.95
N ASP A 539 -12.63 45.91 41.70
CA ASP A 539 -12.37 46.40 40.34
C ASP A 539 -11.01 45.94 39.78
N ASN A 540 -10.13 45.39 40.63
CA ASN A 540 -8.80 44.93 40.24
C ASN A 540 -8.21 43.94 41.26
N GLY A 541 -7.08 43.33 40.92
CA GLY A 541 -6.38 42.36 41.77
C GLY A 541 -5.90 42.91 43.11
N ALA A 542 -5.54 44.20 43.20
CA ALA A 542 -5.06 44.79 44.45
C ALA A 542 -6.20 45.01 45.46
N GLU A 543 -7.37 45.43 44.97
CA GLU A 543 -8.58 45.49 45.79
C GLU A 543 -9.06 44.11 46.24
N ALA A 544 -8.90 43.09 45.40
CA ALA A 544 -9.16 41.71 45.78
C ALA A 544 -8.29 41.28 46.98
N LEU A 545 -7.00 41.62 46.98
CA LEU A 545 -6.10 41.34 48.11
C LEU A 545 -6.57 42.01 49.41
N ILE A 546 -7.02 43.26 49.34
CA ILE A 546 -7.58 43.98 50.49
C ILE A 546 -8.89 43.32 50.95
N ALA A 547 -9.72 42.85 50.02
CA ALA A 547 -11.01 42.24 50.33
C ALA A 547 -10.85 40.90 51.05
N ILE A 548 -9.89 40.06 50.63
CA ILE A 548 -9.62 38.75 51.24
C ILE A 548 -9.03 38.87 52.66
N GLU A 549 -8.43 40.00 53.02
CA GLU A 549 -8.00 40.25 54.41
C GLU A 549 -9.18 40.61 55.34
N LYS A 550 -10.26 41.17 54.78
CA LYS A 550 -11.41 41.68 55.54
C LYS A 550 -12.48 40.63 55.82
N GLN A 551 -12.66 39.66 54.93
CA GLN A 551 -13.68 38.62 55.09
C GLN A 551 -13.32 37.34 54.33
N HIS A 552 -13.88 36.23 54.78
CA HIS A 552 -13.68 34.93 54.14
C HIS A 552 -14.53 34.78 52.87
N PHE A 553 -13.99 34.07 51.88
CA PHE A 553 -14.68 33.75 50.63
C PHE A 553 -14.56 32.26 50.33
N ASP A 554 -15.68 31.64 49.97
CA ASP A 554 -15.75 30.22 49.62
C ASP A 554 -15.25 29.96 48.19
N ILE A 555 -15.33 30.95 47.30
CA ILE A 555 -14.89 30.86 45.90
C ILE A 555 -14.60 32.25 45.33
N ILE A 556 -13.64 32.33 44.41
CA ILE A 556 -13.22 33.57 43.75
C ILE A 556 -13.39 33.41 42.24
N LEU A 557 -14.08 34.36 41.61
CA LEU A 557 -14.14 34.52 40.16
C LEU A 557 -13.18 35.64 39.78
N MET A 558 -12.15 35.33 39.00
CA MET A 558 -11.01 36.21 38.73
C MET A 558 -10.90 36.50 37.24
N ASP A 559 -11.12 37.74 36.83
CA ASP A 559 -10.77 38.18 35.48
C ASP A 559 -9.26 38.16 35.27
N LEU A 560 -8.81 37.76 34.08
CA LEU A 560 -7.38 37.69 33.77
C LEU A 560 -6.81 39.05 33.41
N GLN A 561 -7.60 39.90 32.74
CA GLN A 561 -7.14 41.17 32.19
C GLN A 561 -7.80 42.32 32.93
N MET A 562 -7.08 42.89 33.90
CA MET A 562 -7.55 44.02 34.70
C MET A 562 -6.43 45.07 34.86
N PRO A 563 -6.77 46.35 35.02
CA PRO A 563 -5.79 47.39 35.31
C PRO A 563 -5.20 47.23 36.71
N VAL A 564 -4.06 47.89 36.96
CA VAL A 564 -3.33 47.94 38.26
C VAL A 564 -2.66 46.64 38.67
N MET A 565 -3.41 45.53 38.76
CA MET A 565 -2.90 44.20 39.06
C MET A 565 -3.75 43.17 38.31
N ASP A 566 -3.11 42.37 37.46
CA ASP A 566 -3.78 41.38 36.63
C ASP A 566 -4.20 40.13 37.42
N GLY A 567 -5.02 39.28 36.81
CA GLY A 567 -5.56 38.08 37.47
C GLY A 567 -4.50 37.04 37.82
N PHE A 568 -3.38 37.00 37.09
CA PHE A 568 -2.29 36.06 37.34
C PHE A 568 -1.48 36.48 38.57
N GLU A 569 -1.09 37.76 38.64
CA GLU A 569 -0.41 38.36 39.78
C GLU A 569 -1.26 38.28 41.05
N ALA A 570 -2.56 38.62 40.93
CA ALA A 570 -3.51 38.55 42.02
C ALA A 570 -3.64 37.11 42.55
N THR A 571 -3.76 36.12 41.67
CA THR A 571 -3.86 34.71 42.08
C THR A 571 -2.62 34.26 42.84
N GLN A 572 -1.42 34.56 42.35
CA GLN A 572 -0.19 34.19 43.04
C GLN A 572 -0.09 34.84 44.42
N ALA A 573 -0.50 36.10 44.54
CA ALA A 573 -0.53 36.81 45.81
C ALA A 573 -1.57 36.19 46.78
N ILE A 574 -2.79 35.92 46.32
CA ILE A 574 -3.85 35.26 47.11
C ILE A 574 -3.37 33.90 47.63
N ARG A 575 -2.68 33.10 46.80
CA ARG A 575 -2.16 31.78 47.18
C ARG A 575 -1.08 31.80 48.27
N ARG A 576 -0.44 32.94 48.52
CA ARG A 576 0.52 33.10 49.64
C ARG A 576 -0.19 33.23 50.99
N HIS A 577 -1.48 33.56 51.03
CA HIS A 577 -2.27 33.56 52.26
C HIS A 577 -2.72 32.14 52.59
N ALA A 578 -2.30 31.62 53.75
CA ALA A 578 -2.56 30.24 54.17
C ALA A 578 -4.05 29.87 54.11
N GLN A 579 -4.94 30.81 54.46
CA GLN A 579 -6.40 30.62 54.47
C GLN A 579 -7.02 30.50 53.07
N TYR A 580 -6.36 30.96 52.01
CA TYR A 580 -6.84 30.88 50.61
C TYR A 580 -6.02 29.91 49.76
N ARG A 581 -5.14 29.11 50.37
CA ARG A 581 -4.30 28.15 49.64
C ARG A 581 -5.12 27.14 48.84
N HIS A 582 -6.29 26.77 49.37
CA HIS A 582 -7.19 25.78 48.77
C HIS A 582 -8.53 26.36 48.30
N THR A 583 -8.77 27.66 48.49
CA THR A 583 -10.00 28.30 48.00
C THR A 583 -10.04 28.24 46.47
N PRO A 584 -11.12 27.72 45.87
CA PRO A 584 -11.25 27.66 44.42
C PRO A 584 -11.16 29.05 43.78
N ILE A 585 -10.26 29.21 42.80
CA ILE A 585 -10.18 30.39 41.95
C ILE A 585 -10.52 29.97 40.52
N ILE A 586 -11.62 30.51 39.97
CA ILE A 586 -12.05 30.27 38.59
C ILE A 586 -11.71 31.50 37.76
N ALA A 587 -10.87 31.32 36.74
CA ALA A 587 -10.50 32.38 35.80
C ALA A 587 -11.68 32.75 34.90
N LEU A 588 -11.86 34.03 34.60
CA LEU A 588 -12.75 34.52 33.55
C LEU A 588 -11.86 35.01 32.40
N THR A 589 -11.93 34.37 31.23
CA THR A 589 -11.04 34.66 30.09
C THR A 589 -11.82 35.05 28.83
N ALA A 590 -11.33 36.01 28.05
CA ALA A 590 -11.91 36.38 26.75
C ALA A 590 -11.46 35.46 25.59
N ASN A 591 -10.36 34.70 25.75
CA ASN A 591 -9.76 33.90 24.69
C ASN A 591 -9.93 32.39 24.91
N ASN A 592 -10.24 31.67 23.83
CA ASN A 592 -10.47 30.22 23.81
C ASN A 592 -9.23 29.42 23.35
N PHE A 593 -8.02 29.98 23.49
CA PHE A 593 -6.78 29.34 23.05
C PHE A 593 -6.15 28.51 24.17
N LYS A 594 -5.77 27.26 23.85
CA LYS A 594 -5.15 26.25 24.75
C LYS A 594 -3.93 26.75 25.54
N ASP A 595 -3.24 27.79 25.08
CA ASP A 595 -2.01 28.25 25.71
C ASP A 595 -2.25 29.01 27.04
N ASP A 596 -3.41 29.66 27.20
CA ASP A 596 -3.75 30.38 28.43
C ASP A 596 -4.19 29.43 29.55
N SER A 597 -4.82 28.28 29.23
CA SER A 597 -5.31 27.34 30.24
C SER A 597 -4.16 26.72 31.04
N ASP A 598 -3.07 26.33 30.38
CA ASP A 598 -1.93 25.73 31.06
C ASP A 598 -1.22 26.72 31.99
N TYR A 599 -1.17 27.99 31.61
CA TYR A 599 -0.61 29.03 32.46
C TYR A 599 -1.51 29.34 33.66
N CYS A 600 -2.84 29.39 33.48
CA CYS A 600 -3.81 29.56 34.56
C CYS A 600 -3.63 28.50 35.67
N PHE A 601 -3.50 27.23 35.31
CA PHE A 601 -3.28 26.16 36.29
C PHE A 601 -1.91 26.27 36.98
N ARG A 602 -0.85 26.65 36.24
CA ARG A 602 0.50 26.84 36.82
C ARG A 602 0.54 27.94 37.88
N VAL A 603 -0.19 29.04 37.70
CA VAL A 603 -0.23 30.13 38.69
C VAL A 603 -1.13 29.81 39.90
N GLY A 604 -1.81 28.67 39.88
CA GLY A 604 -2.62 28.17 40.99
C GLY A 604 -4.12 28.42 40.87
N MET A 605 -4.64 28.78 39.69
CA MET A 605 -6.09 28.78 39.44
C MET A 605 -6.60 27.34 39.32
N ASN A 606 -7.85 27.13 39.70
CA ASN A 606 -8.47 25.81 39.76
C ASN A 606 -9.24 25.46 38.50
N ASP A 607 -9.77 26.47 37.80
CA ASP A 607 -10.56 26.29 36.60
C ASP A 607 -10.65 27.60 35.81
N PHE A 608 -11.28 27.57 34.64
CA PHE A 608 -11.53 28.74 33.80
C PHE A 608 -12.93 28.69 33.16
N LEU A 609 -13.44 29.88 32.84
CA LEU A 609 -14.69 30.14 32.13
C LEU A 609 -14.43 31.17 31.03
N SER A 610 -14.88 30.87 29.82
CA SER A 610 -14.83 31.83 28.72
C SER A 610 -15.92 32.88 28.88
N LYS A 611 -15.58 34.14 28.57
CA LYS A 611 -16.51 35.26 28.45
C LYS A 611 -17.13 35.23 27.02
N PRO A 612 -18.45 35.45 26.85
CA PRO A 612 -19.43 35.77 27.89
C PRO A 612 -19.75 34.57 28.78
N VAL A 613 -19.84 34.80 30.10
CA VAL A 613 -20.00 33.75 31.10
C VAL A 613 -21.35 33.02 30.90
N SER A 614 -21.29 31.75 30.49
CA SER A 614 -22.45 30.86 30.41
C SER A 614 -22.99 30.57 31.81
N LEU A 615 -24.28 30.85 32.04
CA LEU A 615 -24.95 30.63 33.33
C LEU A 615 -24.89 29.17 33.78
N THR A 616 -25.07 28.25 32.84
CA THR A 616 -25.05 26.80 33.10
C THR A 616 -23.65 26.36 33.52
N ASN A 617 -22.62 26.75 32.74
CA ASN A 617 -21.24 26.37 33.03
C ASN A 617 -20.72 27.01 34.33
N LEU A 618 -21.12 28.25 34.60
CA LEU A 618 -20.80 28.93 35.86
C LEU A 618 -21.39 28.16 37.06
N LYS A 619 -22.68 27.77 36.97
CA LYS A 619 -23.34 27.01 38.02
C LYS A 619 -22.65 25.66 38.26
N GLU A 620 -22.36 24.92 37.19
CA GLU A 620 -21.71 23.60 37.27
C GLU A 620 -20.32 23.67 37.90
N LYS A 621 -19.46 24.60 37.45
CA LYS A 621 -18.10 24.73 37.98
C LYS A 621 -18.09 25.18 39.44
N ILE A 622 -18.94 26.14 39.81
CA ILE A 622 -19.07 26.57 41.22
C ILE A 622 -19.51 25.38 42.09
N ARG A 623 -20.49 24.59 41.64
CA ARG A 623 -20.96 23.40 42.37
C ARG A 623 -19.85 22.36 42.54
N PHE A 624 -19.13 22.04 41.47
CA PHE A 624 -18.03 21.08 41.47
C PHE A 624 -16.94 21.46 42.48
N TRP A 625 -16.53 22.72 42.49
CA TRP A 625 -15.46 23.18 43.37
C TRP A 625 -15.89 23.33 44.83
N LEU A 626 -17.13 23.77 45.07
CA LEU A 626 -17.66 23.87 46.43
C LEU A 626 -17.93 22.48 47.03
N SER A 627 -18.42 21.49 46.26
CA SER A 627 -18.63 20.13 46.77
C SER A 627 -17.31 19.43 47.15
N LYS A 628 -16.24 19.66 46.38
CA LYS A 628 -14.90 19.12 46.64
C LYS A 628 -14.27 19.69 47.92
N SER A 629 -14.53 20.96 48.21
CA SER A 629 -14.03 21.63 49.42
C SER A 629 -14.67 21.09 50.71
N LEU A 630 -15.94 20.66 50.67
CA LEU A 630 -16.59 20.01 51.81
C LEU A 630 -15.99 18.63 52.13
N GLY A 631 -15.63 17.85 51.10
CA GLY A 631 -15.05 16.52 51.28
C GLY A 631 -13.68 16.51 51.96
N THR A 632 -12.91 17.60 51.87
CA THR A 632 -11.58 17.72 52.50
C THR A 632 -11.67 18.02 54.00
N SER A 633 -12.74 18.69 54.45
CA SER A 633 -12.97 19.01 55.87
C SER A 633 -13.38 17.80 56.72
N LEU A 634 -14.01 16.79 56.12
CA LEU A 634 -14.45 15.57 56.80
C LEU A 634 -13.32 14.54 56.99
N SER A 635 -12.25 14.60 56.19
CA SER A 635 -11.08 13.72 56.33
C SER A 635 -10.11 14.16 57.44
N GLU A 636 -10.14 15.44 57.86
CA GLU A 636 -9.25 15.95 58.92
C GLU A 636 -9.84 15.82 60.34
N SER A 637 -11.13 15.50 60.48
CA SER A 637 -11.80 15.39 61.79
C SER A 637 -11.91 13.97 62.35
N VAL A 638 -11.39 12.94 61.67
CA VAL A 638 -11.50 11.53 62.11
C VAL A 638 -10.26 11.04 62.89
N ASP A 639 -9.18 11.83 62.97
CA ASP A 639 -7.92 11.39 63.59
C ASP A 639 -7.63 12.01 64.98
N LYS A 640 -8.67 12.18 65.80
CA LYS A 640 -8.52 12.39 67.26
C LYS A 640 -9.44 11.43 68.01
N GLY A 641 -9.00 10.19 68.15
CA GLY A 641 -9.50 9.29 69.18
C GLY A 641 -9.08 9.79 70.58
N PRO A 642 -9.88 9.53 71.63
CA PRO A 642 -9.54 9.95 72.98
C PRO A 642 -8.46 9.04 73.58
N GLU A 643 -7.43 9.64 74.19
CA GLU A 643 -6.68 9.02 75.30
C GLU A 643 -7.53 9.06 76.58
#